data_AF-A0A3D4KKT9-F1
#
_entry.id   AF-A0A3D4KKT9-F1
#
_cell.length_a   1.000
_cell.length_b   1.000
_cell.length_c   1.000
_cell.angle_alpha   90.00
_cell.angle_beta   90.00
_cell.angle_gamma   90.00
#
_symmetry.space_group_name_H-M   'P 1'
#
loop_
_entity.id
_entity.type
_entity.pdbx_description
1 polymer ?
#
loop_
_entity_poly.entity_id
_entity_poly.type
_entity_poly.pdbx_seq_one_letter_code
_entity_poly.pdbx_strand_id
1 'polypeptide(L)'
;MSTTKHGLLLNSGLFDENWYVQRYPDAALSQLSPLDHFVNYGWVLGRCPGPNFDPEFYRQTYPDVQASGEDPLVHYLTYGKAEGRKGCSGAKASNVVAKTAAAEPATPPAPVNARAATAEVAKPSATLKLAGDLNIAQGGTAIRGWLANRLSNETRTAVIRVNGQELLTAPASHYRADLAANGIHQGRHSFEMYPPVELMNGQKHQIELIDQASGQKVAQASAIWQSQRNYTDFSGYLAHSLVDPFLPRPFREEDKRSLAAMENVAGSLVRRSEQLASPALVSVIMPCFNRMDTIKLAVDSVLGQSYPNIELILVDDGSQDGTAKWCEHRASENPGVKAVLLNQNGGVSAARNKGLEAAQGEYIMYLDSDNRWDTRYVAAMVGAFQALPNAEALYSGLYRYHADSEEPSSVVFGPLNRSLAFNRNYIDLNTFVHTRKAWQRLGGFDEALPRYVDWDLVRRYLLHASLYSVPVILTHYYMGKATNTLTANTSFEHFVDAVRDKTGPTYAAKPADLRVASSLERGVSVVIPSYESKDDLKECLESLYALNLGASLEIIVVDNNSSPAVCEFIRQESDGGRIKAVFNDANFGFTYAVNLGIHAAKADHDIVLLNNDSLVTPGAFEAMQHAAYSLPECGLVVPQQVLLGGTKTLNDHVPYADATYPCDVNISKHHANVHYVPLFHDGRTLEITFAPFFCVYIPRHVYREAGDLDAQYGRHYRSDRIYCDVVRHILGLRIYHVSDALIYHKLQKSTDELAGKKESEFDIMFKKNRWDPANKMRLDFVDAPWDI
;
A
#
# COMPACT_ATOMS: atom_id res chain seq x y z
N MET A 1 8.61 -2.66 28.95
CA MET A 1 8.78 -3.55 27.78
C MET A 1 7.43 -3.59 27.09
N SER A 2 7.36 -3.37 25.76
CA SER A 2 6.11 -3.57 25.03
C SER A 2 6.00 -5.05 24.67
N THR A 3 4.97 -5.72 25.18
CA THR A 3 4.77 -7.15 24.92
C THR A 3 3.98 -7.30 23.63
N THR A 4 4.68 -7.35 22.50
CA THR A 4 4.08 -7.64 21.19
C THR A 4 3.29 -8.95 21.21
N LYS A 5 2.32 -9.10 20.31
CA LYS A 5 1.47 -10.31 20.22
C LYS A 5 2.32 -11.59 20.11
N HIS A 6 3.36 -11.59 19.27
CA HIS A 6 4.38 -12.65 19.20
C HIS A 6 5.04 -12.96 20.55
N GLY A 7 5.42 -11.92 21.31
CA GLY A 7 6.00 -12.05 22.63
C GLY A 7 5.03 -12.61 23.68
N LEU A 8 3.74 -12.27 23.60
CA LEU A 8 2.69 -12.88 24.43
C LEU A 8 2.54 -14.38 24.10
N LEU A 9 2.48 -14.73 22.82
CA LEU A 9 2.32 -16.12 22.37
C LEU A 9 3.55 -16.99 22.71
N LEU A 10 4.76 -16.57 22.35
CA LEU A 10 5.98 -17.34 22.59
C LEU A 10 6.21 -17.64 24.08
N ASN A 11 6.00 -16.64 24.95
CA ASN A 11 6.15 -16.81 26.39
C ASN A 11 4.98 -17.58 27.05
N SER A 12 3.91 -17.91 26.32
CA SER A 12 2.75 -18.61 26.87
C SER A 12 2.91 -20.13 26.96
N GLY A 13 3.69 -20.73 26.05
CA GLY A 13 3.71 -22.19 25.84
C GLY A 13 2.44 -22.79 25.25
N LEU A 14 1.50 -21.97 24.72
CA LEU A 14 0.25 -22.43 24.09
C LEU A 14 0.34 -22.54 22.56
N PHE A 15 1.34 -21.88 21.95
CA PHE A 15 1.68 -22.08 20.54
C PHE A 15 2.71 -23.21 20.40
N ASP A 16 2.39 -24.21 19.58
CA ASP A 16 3.28 -25.34 19.26
C ASP A 16 3.53 -25.35 17.76
N GLU A 17 4.70 -24.84 17.37
CA GLU A 17 5.12 -24.71 15.97
C GLU A 17 5.05 -26.02 15.18
N ASN A 18 5.51 -27.12 15.79
CA ASN A 18 5.57 -28.43 15.13
C ASN A 18 4.17 -29.03 14.96
N TRP A 19 3.32 -28.90 15.97
CA TRP A 19 1.92 -29.30 15.88
C TRP A 19 1.17 -28.46 14.85
N TYR A 20 1.43 -27.14 14.83
CA TYR A 20 0.73 -26.19 13.95
C TYR A 20 1.00 -26.48 12.47
N VAL A 21 2.26 -26.66 12.06
CA VAL A 21 2.59 -27.00 10.65
C VAL A 21 2.09 -28.38 10.22
N GLN A 22 2.03 -29.35 11.14
CA GLN A 22 1.44 -30.66 10.86
C GLN A 22 -0.09 -30.60 10.73
N ARG A 23 -0.75 -29.69 11.46
CA ARG A 23 -2.20 -29.53 11.45
C ARG A 23 -2.70 -28.68 10.27
N TYR A 24 -1.87 -27.74 9.80
CA TYR A 24 -2.17 -26.73 8.78
C TYR A 24 -1.04 -26.66 7.73
N PRO A 25 -1.07 -27.52 6.68
CA PRO A 25 0.02 -27.62 5.71
C PRO A 25 0.28 -26.34 4.89
N ASP A 26 -0.72 -25.48 4.74
CA ASP A 26 -0.58 -24.16 4.12
C ASP A 26 0.36 -23.24 4.91
N ALA A 27 0.41 -23.37 6.24
CA ALA A 27 1.39 -22.64 7.06
C ALA A 27 2.83 -23.05 6.74
N ALA A 28 3.06 -24.32 6.39
CA ALA A 28 4.36 -24.83 5.95
C ALA A 28 4.70 -24.49 4.49
N LEU A 29 3.70 -24.10 3.68
CA LEU A 29 3.88 -23.62 2.30
C LEU A 29 4.04 -22.09 2.22
N SER A 30 3.69 -21.37 3.28
CA SER A 30 3.92 -19.93 3.40
C SER A 30 5.40 -19.60 3.56
N GLN A 31 5.82 -18.40 3.16
CA GLN A 31 7.18 -17.89 3.44
C GLN A 31 7.30 -17.22 4.84
N LEU A 32 6.28 -17.37 5.69
CA LEU A 32 6.24 -16.84 7.04
C LEU A 32 6.77 -17.89 8.04
N SER A 33 7.16 -17.47 9.26
CA SER A 33 7.25 -18.46 10.33
C SER A 33 5.85 -18.97 10.68
N PRO A 34 5.70 -20.20 11.22
CA PRO A 34 4.39 -20.72 11.61
C PRO A 34 3.71 -19.85 12.69
N LEU A 35 4.50 -19.17 13.54
CA LEU A 35 4.00 -18.18 14.49
C LEU A 35 3.43 -16.95 13.79
N ASP A 36 4.16 -16.38 12.82
CA ASP A 36 3.67 -15.24 12.03
C ASP A 36 2.39 -15.61 11.27
N HIS A 37 2.35 -16.81 10.68
CA HIS A 37 1.14 -17.32 10.05
C HIS A 37 -0.02 -17.46 11.05
N PHE A 38 0.22 -17.90 12.29
CA PHE A 38 -0.83 -17.92 13.30
C PHE A 38 -1.29 -16.52 13.69
N VAL A 39 -0.35 -15.62 13.98
CA VAL A 39 -0.62 -14.25 14.46
C VAL A 39 -1.35 -13.41 13.42
N ASN A 40 -1.02 -13.58 12.14
CA ASN A 40 -1.57 -12.82 11.02
C ASN A 40 -2.85 -13.44 10.46
N TYR A 41 -2.94 -14.78 10.38
CA TYR A 41 -4.03 -15.48 9.70
C TYR A 41 -4.72 -16.55 10.58
N GLY A 42 -3.96 -17.34 11.34
CA GLY A 42 -4.48 -18.54 12.01
C GLY A 42 -5.63 -18.28 12.98
N TRP A 43 -5.50 -17.26 13.84
CA TRP A 43 -6.56 -16.91 14.80
C TRP A 43 -7.86 -16.41 14.13
N VAL A 44 -7.74 -15.67 13.01
CA VAL A 44 -8.87 -15.19 12.18
C VAL A 44 -9.59 -16.38 11.57
N LEU A 45 -8.81 -17.32 11.01
CA LEU A 45 -9.27 -18.61 10.46
C LEU A 45 -9.69 -19.63 11.54
N GLY A 46 -9.83 -19.19 12.81
CA GLY A 46 -10.27 -20.01 13.93
C GLY A 46 -9.36 -21.17 14.33
N ARG A 47 -8.15 -21.25 13.77
CA ARG A 47 -7.21 -22.36 13.94
C ARG A 47 -6.69 -22.44 15.36
N CYS A 48 -6.43 -23.64 15.88
CA CYS A 48 -5.82 -23.80 17.19
C CYS A 48 -4.31 -23.46 17.11
N PRO A 49 -3.74 -22.70 18.07
CA PRO A 49 -2.30 -22.42 18.12
C PRO A 49 -1.45 -23.66 18.48
N GLY A 50 -2.08 -24.68 19.06
CA GLY A 50 -1.47 -25.88 19.60
C GLY A 50 -2.55 -26.75 20.26
N PRO A 51 -2.21 -27.94 20.77
CA PRO A 51 -3.20 -28.86 21.36
C PRO A 51 -3.80 -28.37 22.69
N ASN A 52 -3.22 -27.33 23.31
CA ASN A 52 -3.57 -26.84 24.64
C ASN A 52 -4.52 -25.62 24.65
N PHE A 53 -4.95 -25.13 23.48
CA PHE A 53 -5.92 -24.04 23.38
C PHE A 53 -6.81 -24.20 22.14
N ASP A 54 -8.10 -23.94 22.30
CA ASP A 54 -9.14 -24.11 21.29
C ASP A 54 -9.96 -22.80 21.18
N PRO A 55 -9.71 -21.97 20.15
CA PRO A 55 -10.38 -20.68 19.99
C PRO A 55 -11.89 -20.78 19.69
N GLU A 56 -12.38 -21.92 19.20
CA GLU A 56 -13.81 -22.11 18.96
C GLU A 56 -14.51 -22.48 20.27
N PHE A 57 -14.01 -23.48 21.00
CA PHE A 57 -14.46 -23.80 22.37
C PHE A 57 -14.44 -22.56 23.26
N TYR A 58 -13.36 -21.77 23.21
CA TYR A 58 -13.22 -20.58 24.05
C TYR A 58 -14.30 -19.53 23.73
N ARG A 59 -14.54 -19.20 22.46
CA ARG A 59 -15.61 -18.25 22.06
C ARG A 59 -17.01 -18.77 22.40
N GLN A 60 -17.29 -20.06 22.15
CA GLN A 60 -18.58 -20.67 22.49
C GLN A 60 -18.83 -20.75 24.01
N THR A 61 -17.77 -20.85 24.83
CA THR A 61 -17.87 -20.91 26.30
C THR A 61 -17.97 -19.52 26.94
N TYR A 62 -17.47 -18.47 26.27
CA TYR A 62 -17.36 -17.11 26.79
C TYR A 62 -17.96 -16.08 25.80
N PRO A 63 -19.30 -15.86 25.84
CA PRO A 63 -19.99 -14.97 24.89
C PRO A 63 -19.53 -13.50 24.91
N ASP A 64 -18.93 -13.05 26.01
CA ASP A 64 -18.30 -11.73 26.11
C ASP A 64 -17.08 -11.59 25.19
N VAL A 65 -16.29 -12.67 25.03
CA VAL A 65 -15.16 -12.73 24.09
C VAL A 65 -15.66 -12.87 22.65
N GLN A 66 -16.77 -13.58 22.44
CA GLN A 66 -17.41 -13.62 21.12
C GLN A 66 -17.95 -12.25 20.70
N ALA A 67 -18.47 -11.45 21.65
CA ALA A 67 -18.99 -10.12 21.40
C ALA A 67 -17.91 -9.03 21.24
N SER A 68 -16.71 -9.20 21.81
CA SER A 68 -15.60 -8.24 21.65
C SER A 68 -14.92 -8.33 20.28
N GLY A 69 -14.97 -9.50 19.63
CA GLY A 69 -14.28 -9.75 18.36
C GLY A 69 -12.74 -9.87 18.48
N GLU A 70 -12.21 -9.91 19.71
CA GLU A 70 -10.78 -10.04 19.97
C GLU A 70 -10.24 -11.42 19.60
N ASP A 71 -8.91 -11.52 19.44
CA ASP A 71 -8.21 -12.80 19.33
C ASP A 71 -8.43 -13.62 20.63
N PRO A 72 -9.08 -14.79 20.57
CA PRO A 72 -9.41 -15.59 21.76
C PRO A 72 -8.18 -15.99 22.59
N LEU A 73 -7.04 -16.23 21.94
CA LEU A 73 -5.80 -16.58 22.61
C LEU A 73 -5.19 -15.36 23.31
N VAL A 74 -5.24 -14.18 22.68
CA VAL A 74 -4.77 -12.94 23.31
C VAL A 74 -5.66 -12.59 24.50
N HIS A 75 -6.98 -12.60 24.36
CA HIS A 75 -7.90 -12.39 25.50
C HIS A 75 -7.65 -13.43 26.61
N TYR A 76 -7.42 -14.70 26.28
CA TYR A 76 -7.09 -15.71 27.29
C TYR A 76 -5.79 -15.42 28.02
N LEU A 77 -4.74 -14.98 27.31
CA LEU A 77 -3.44 -14.66 27.90
C LEU A 77 -3.44 -13.34 28.69
N THR A 78 -4.24 -12.36 28.29
CA THR A 78 -4.30 -11.04 28.95
C THR A 78 -5.26 -11.02 30.15
N TYR A 79 -6.41 -11.70 30.04
CA TYR A 79 -7.48 -11.66 31.06
C TYR A 79 -7.89 -13.06 31.53
N GLY A 80 -8.28 -13.94 30.59
CA GLY A 80 -9.00 -15.18 30.91
C GLY A 80 -8.24 -16.14 31.84
N LYS A 81 -6.91 -16.21 31.72
CA LYS A 81 -6.03 -17.04 32.56
C LYS A 81 -5.96 -16.54 34.00
N ALA A 82 -6.08 -15.24 34.24
CA ALA A 82 -6.17 -14.66 35.58
C ALA A 82 -7.58 -14.83 36.18
N GLU A 83 -8.60 -14.81 35.33
CA GLU A 83 -10.01 -15.03 35.70
C GLU A 83 -10.38 -16.52 35.88
N GLY A 84 -9.44 -17.45 35.65
CA GLY A 84 -9.67 -18.89 35.81
C GLY A 84 -10.50 -19.54 34.68
N ARG A 85 -10.65 -18.86 33.53
CA ARG A 85 -11.30 -19.42 32.34
C ARG A 85 -10.51 -20.62 31.79
N LYS A 86 -11.19 -21.55 31.10
CA LYS A 86 -10.58 -22.73 30.50
C LYS A 86 -10.26 -22.48 29.02
N GLY A 87 -9.02 -22.73 28.61
CA GLY A 87 -8.58 -22.56 27.21
C GLY A 87 -9.00 -23.67 26.24
N CYS A 88 -9.42 -24.84 26.71
CA CYS A 88 -9.89 -25.95 25.89
C CYS A 88 -10.79 -26.91 26.71
N SER A 89 -11.48 -27.82 26.03
CA SER A 89 -12.39 -28.82 26.63
C SER A 89 -11.68 -29.89 27.46
N GLY A 90 -10.40 -30.16 27.17
CA GLY A 90 -9.44 -30.85 28.05
C GLY A 90 -9.32 -32.37 27.89
N ALA A 91 -8.27 -32.82 27.19
CA ALA A 91 -7.82 -34.21 27.23
C ALA A 91 -6.29 -34.33 27.00
N LYS A 92 -5.64 -35.17 27.84
CA LYS A 92 -4.22 -35.58 27.79
C LYS A 92 -3.14 -34.49 27.95
N ALA A 93 -2.59 -34.39 29.15
CA ALA A 93 -1.26 -33.84 29.39
C ALA A 93 -0.22 -34.96 29.50
N SER A 94 1.00 -34.76 28.99
CA SER A 94 2.16 -35.60 29.30
C SER A 94 3.50 -34.87 29.12
N ASN A 95 4.25 -34.78 30.22
CA ASN A 95 5.66 -34.39 30.37
C ASN A 95 6.60 -35.03 29.32
N VAL A 96 7.83 -34.57 29.05
CA VAL A 96 8.78 -33.61 29.69
C VAL A 96 9.52 -32.84 28.56
N VAL A 97 10.51 -31.93 28.69
CA VAL A 97 11.57 -31.64 29.70
C VAL A 97 11.81 -30.11 29.76
N ALA A 98 12.35 -29.58 30.86
CA ALA A 98 12.87 -28.20 30.95
C ALA A 98 14.41 -28.14 31.05
N LYS A 99 15.05 -27.06 30.56
CA LYS A 99 16.47 -26.75 30.80
C LYS A 99 16.69 -25.26 31.05
N THR A 100 17.45 -24.95 32.11
CA THR A 100 17.69 -23.59 32.62
C THR A 100 19.20 -23.28 32.73
N ALA A 101 19.62 -22.15 32.18
CA ALA A 101 20.80 -21.35 32.58
C ALA A 101 20.64 -19.97 31.92
N ALA A 102 20.46 -18.84 32.62
CA ALA A 102 21.26 -18.18 33.67
C ALA A 102 22.22 -17.11 33.09
N ALA A 103 22.19 -15.91 33.69
CA ALA A 103 23.08 -14.77 33.39
C ALA A 103 24.46 -14.94 34.11
N GLU A 104 25.43 -14.02 34.17
CA GLU A 104 25.37 -12.56 34.40
C GLU A 104 26.69 -11.83 33.92
N PRO A 105 27.22 -10.66 34.42
CA PRO A 105 27.39 -9.49 33.52
C PRO A 105 28.77 -8.75 33.51
N ALA A 106 28.82 -7.63 32.76
CA ALA A 106 29.75 -6.47 32.84
C ALA A 106 31.19 -6.66 32.27
N THR A 107 32.04 -5.64 32.00
CA THR A 107 32.09 -4.19 32.36
C THR A 107 32.72 -3.33 31.21
N PRO A 108 32.68 -1.98 31.24
CA PRO A 108 33.19 -1.08 30.18
C PRO A 108 34.56 -0.41 30.48
N PRO A 109 35.19 0.29 29.50
CA PRO A 109 36.27 1.26 29.72
C PRO A 109 35.80 2.74 29.71
N ALA A 110 36.61 3.64 30.28
CA ALA A 110 36.32 5.07 30.49
C ALA A 110 37.47 5.99 29.98
N PRO A 111 37.32 7.34 29.91
CA PRO A 111 38.12 8.21 29.03
C PRO A 111 39.33 8.90 29.67
N VAL A 112 40.26 9.44 28.84
CA VAL A 112 41.34 10.35 29.26
C VAL A 112 41.62 11.47 28.24
N ASN A 113 41.25 12.70 28.63
CA ASN A 113 41.84 14.05 28.45
C ASN A 113 42.77 14.45 27.27
N ALA A 114 42.71 15.77 26.97
CA ALA A 114 43.39 16.45 25.87
C ALA A 114 44.70 17.21 26.24
N ARG A 115 45.42 17.70 25.22
CA ARG A 115 46.43 18.78 25.24
C ARG A 115 46.40 19.57 23.93
N ALA A 116 47.02 20.76 23.88
CA ALA A 116 46.87 21.73 22.78
C ALA A 116 48.17 22.47 22.40
N ALA A 117 48.19 23.06 21.21
CA ALA A 117 49.24 23.91 20.59
C ALA A 117 50.58 23.19 20.27
N THR A 118 51.44 23.65 19.35
CA THR A 118 51.52 24.91 18.56
C THR A 118 51.60 24.66 17.04
N ALA A 119 51.72 25.72 16.21
CA ALA A 119 51.71 25.67 14.74
C ALA A 119 53.11 25.73 14.10
N GLU A 120 53.22 25.29 12.84
CA GLU A 120 54.36 25.55 11.93
C GLU A 120 53.88 25.59 10.45
N VAL A 121 54.70 26.05 9.50
CA VAL A 121 54.22 26.64 8.23
C VAL A 121 54.86 26.07 6.94
N ALA A 122 53.99 25.74 5.97
CA ALA A 122 54.18 25.63 4.51
C ALA A 122 55.07 24.52 3.88
N LYS A 123 54.39 23.57 3.18
CA LYS A 123 54.53 23.11 1.76
C LYS A 123 55.93 22.83 1.16
N PRO A 124 56.09 21.81 0.27
CA PRO A 124 55.09 21.41 -0.74
C PRO A 124 54.88 19.89 -0.96
N SER A 125 54.02 19.55 -1.93
CA SER A 125 53.81 18.21 -2.51
C SER A 125 53.31 17.10 -1.57
N ALA A 126 52.10 17.26 -1.02
CA ALA A 126 51.39 16.16 -0.36
C ALA A 126 50.87 15.15 -1.40
N THR A 127 51.33 13.89 -1.33
CA THR A 127 50.86 12.79 -2.18
C THR A 127 49.37 12.54 -1.96
N LEU A 128 48.54 12.74 -2.99
CA LEU A 128 47.09 12.52 -2.91
C LEU A 128 46.78 11.06 -2.58
N LYS A 129 45.98 10.82 -1.52
CA LYS A 129 45.48 9.49 -1.16
C LYS A 129 43.98 9.43 -1.43
N LEU A 130 43.61 9.61 -2.71
CA LEU A 130 42.23 9.53 -3.15
C LEU A 130 41.65 8.13 -2.92
N ALA A 131 40.39 8.09 -2.50
CA ALA A 131 39.57 6.91 -2.40
C ALA A 131 38.11 7.27 -2.70
N GLY A 132 37.37 6.33 -3.28
CA GLY A 132 36.00 6.54 -3.73
C GLY A 132 35.44 5.28 -4.37
N ASP A 133 34.13 5.23 -4.58
CA ASP A 133 33.43 4.09 -5.17
C ASP A 133 32.11 4.50 -5.85
N LEU A 134 31.54 3.63 -6.68
CA LEU A 134 30.30 3.82 -7.44
C LEU A 134 29.21 2.82 -7.01
N ASN A 135 28.28 3.31 -6.19
CA ASN A 135 27.13 2.56 -5.66
C ASN A 135 25.95 2.56 -6.66
N ILE A 136 26.08 1.89 -7.80
CA ILE A 136 25.04 1.89 -8.87
C ILE A 136 24.27 0.57 -8.89
N ALA A 137 22.98 0.62 -8.52
CA ALA A 137 22.07 -0.51 -8.65
C ALA A 137 21.67 -0.71 -10.12
N GLN A 138 21.66 -1.95 -10.61
CA GLN A 138 21.16 -2.26 -11.95
C GLN A 138 19.65 -1.98 -12.03
N GLY A 139 19.19 -1.26 -13.06
CA GLY A 139 17.82 -0.74 -13.13
C GLY A 139 17.54 0.46 -12.21
N GLY A 140 18.44 0.81 -11.29
CA GLY A 140 18.34 2.02 -10.47
C GLY A 140 18.68 3.27 -11.26
N THR A 141 17.85 4.32 -11.16
CA THR A 141 17.98 5.51 -12.03
C THR A 141 18.98 6.57 -11.56
N ALA A 142 19.72 6.32 -10.47
CA ALA A 142 20.67 7.25 -9.87
C ALA A 142 22.10 6.70 -9.91
N ILE A 143 23.06 7.57 -10.22
CA ILE A 143 24.50 7.35 -10.04
C ILE A 143 24.86 7.86 -8.65
N ARG A 144 25.02 6.94 -7.70
CA ARG A 144 25.48 7.24 -6.33
C ARG A 144 26.94 6.84 -6.17
N GLY A 145 27.64 7.48 -5.25
CA GLY A 145 29.01 7.11 -4.93
C GLY A 145 29.60 7.96 -3.81
N TRP A 146 30.92 7.88 -3.65
CA TRP A 146 31.67 8.73 -2.72
C TRP A 146 33.08 9.03 -3.22
N LEU A 147 33.65 10.14 -2.79
CA LEU A 147 34.99 10.60 -3.18
C LEU A 147 35.63 11.44 -2.05
N ALA A 148 36.80 11.02 -1.57
CA ALA A 148 37.58 11.73 -0.56
C ALA A 148 39.09 11.63 -0.81
N ASN A 149 39.84 12.66 -0.42
CA ASN A 149 41.27 12.51 -0.17
C ASN A 149 41.45 12.05 1.29
N ARG A 150 41.97 10.84 1.54
CA ARG A 150 42.16 10.34 2.92
C ARG A 150 43.16 11.15 3.77
N LEU A 151 43.82 12.17 3.18
CA LEU A 151 44.73 13.10 3.87
C LEU A 151 44.21 14.55 3.96
N SER A 152 43.00 14.85 3.46
CA SER A 152 42.39 16.19 3.59
C SER A 152 40.87 16.10 3.67
N ASN A 153 40.27 16.81 4.62
CA ASN A 153 38.83 16.91 4.82
C ASN A 153 38.13 17.86 3.82
N GLU A 154 38.87 18.41 2.86
CA GLU A 154 38.32 19.24 1.79
C GLU A 154 37.36 18.42 0.90
N THR A 155 36.14 18.94 0.71
CA THR A 155 35.17 18.42 -0.27
C THR A 155 35.82 18.27 -1.63
N ARG A 156 35.67 17.09 -2.25
CA ARG A 156 36.20 16.79 -3.59
C ARG A 156 35.06 16.89 -4.60
N THR A 157 35.34 17.33 -5.82
CA THR A 157 34.35 17.30 -6.89
C THR A 157 34.48 15.99 -7.66
N ALA A 158 33.41 15.20 -7.68
CA ALA A 158 33.27 14.01 -8.49
C ALA A 158 32.86 14.41 -9.92
N VAL A 159 33.62 13.94 -10.89
CA VAL A 159 33.33 14.01 -12.32
C VAL A 159 32.95 12.61 -12.78
N ILE A 160 31.78 12.47 -13.40
CA ILE A 160 31.29 11.21 -13.96
C ILE A 160 31.38 11.28 -15.48
N ARG A 161 32.21 10.38 -16.02
CA ARG A 161 32.38 10.16 -17.46
C ARG A 161 31.63 8.90 -17.86
N VAL A 162 30.81 8.96 -18.90
CA VAL A 162 30.03 7.83 -19.42
C VAL A 162 30.43 7.56 -20.87
N ASN A 163 30.75 6.30 -21.18
CA ASN A 163 31.20 5.86 -22.51
C ASN A 163 32.36 6.71 -23.10
N GLY A 164 33.20 7.28 -22.24
CA GLY A 164 34.32 8.16 -22.62
C GLY A 164 34.00 9.67 -22.67
N GLN A 165 32.71 10.06 -22.64
CA GLN A 165 32.30 11.47 -22.62
C GLN A 165 32.03 11.95 -21.19
N GLU A 166 32.56 13.13 -20.85
CA GLU A 166 32.27 13.80 -19.58
C GLU A 166 30.87 14.42 -19.64
N LEU A 167 29.98 14.05 -18.71
CA LEU A 167 28.56 14.41 -18.76
C LEU A 167 28.04 15.09 -17.49
N LEU A 168 28.63 14.79 -16.33
CA LEU A 168 28.04 15.08 -15.02
C LEU A 168 29.15 15.39 -14.02
N THR A 169 28.96 16.43 -13.21
CA THR A 169 29.91 16.87 -12.18
C THR A 169 29.16 17.31 -10.91
N ALA A 170 29.57 16.83 -9.73
CA ALA A 170 28.96 17.19 -8.45
C ALA A 170 29.98 17.26 -7.29
N PRO A 171 29.80 18.15 -6.31
CA PRO A 171 30.57 18.12 -5.07
C PRO A 171 30.20 16.87 -4.25
N ALA A 172 31.20 16.08 -3.87
CA ALA A 172 31.04 14.95 -2.97
C ALA A 172 30.98 15.47 -1.52
N SER A 173 29.81 15.99 -1.14
CA SER A 173 29.55 16.68 0.13
C SER A 173 28.44 16.04 0.97
N HIS A 174 27.62 15.16 0.39
CA HIS A 174 26.46 14.57 1.07
C HIS A 174 26.92 13.66 2.21
N TYR A 175 26.20 13.71 3.34
CA TYR A 175 26.49 12.87 4.51
C TYR A 175 26.07 11.42 4.29
N ARG A 176 26.96 10.49 4.65
CA ARG A 176 26.69 9.05 4.76
C ARG A 176 27.23 8.49 6.07
N ALA A 177 26.36 7.84 6.84
CA ALA A 177 26.68 7.32 8.17
C ALA A 177 27.75 6.21 8.13
N ASP A 178 27.77 5.39 7.08
CA ASP A 178 28.78 4.36 6.86
C ASP A 178 30.18 4.97 6.58
N LEU A 179 30.25 6.07 5.83
CA LEU A 179 31.50 6.81 5.64
C LEU A 179 32.00 7.41 6.96
N ALA A 180 31.10 7.96 7.78
CA ALA A 180 31.45 8.46 9.11
C ALA A 180 31.97 7.34 10.04
N ALA A 181 31.29 6.19 10.09
CA ALA A 181 31.70 5.03 10.87
C ALA A 181 33.05 4.44 10.43
N ASN A 182 33.38 4.53 9.14
CA ASN A 182 34.69 4.13 8.59
C ASN A 182 35.77 5.23 8.71
N GLY A 183 35.54 6.28 9.51
CA GLY A 183 36.50 7.34 9.79
C GLY A 183 36.75 8.30 8.62
N ILE A 184 35.90 8.31 7.60
CA ILE A 184 36.04 9.16 6.42
C ILE A 184 35.39 10.51 6.70
N HIS A 185 36.15 11.39 7.37
CA HIS A 185 35.89 12.83 7.47
C HIS A 185 34.45 13.20 7.85
N GLN A 186 33.97 12.63 8.96
CA GLN A 186 32.61 12.86 9.48
C GLN A 186 31.47 12.49 8.48
N GLY A 187 31.76 11.71 7.44
CA GLY A 187 30.81 11.14 6.50
C GLY A 187 30.38 12.03 5.32
N ARG A 188 30.82 13.30 5.26
CA ARG A 188 30.39 14.29 4.25
C ARG A 188 31.17 14.22 2.93
N HIS A 189 31.22 13.01 2.35
CA HIS A 189 32.01 12.71 1.14
C HIS A 189 31.26 11.91 0.07
N SER A 190 29.92 11.86 0.12
CA SER A 190 29.12 11.17 -0.89
C SER A 190 28.48 12.10 -1.92
N PHE A 191 28.09 11.55 -3.06
CA PHE A 191 27.39 12.26 -4.14
C PHE A 191 26.25 11.41 -4.69
N GLU A 192 25.26 12.08 -5.27
CA GLU A 192 24.19 11.47 -6.06
C GLU A 192 23.91 12.32 -7.29
N MET A 193 23.79 11.67 -8.44
CA MET A 193 23.54 12.30 -9.75
C MET A 193 22.56 11.47 -10.56
N TYR A 194 21.92 12.07 -11.57
CA TYR A 194 21.05 11.35 -12.50
C TYR A 194 21.68 11.35 -13.90
N PRO A 195 21.72 10.20 -14.59
CA PRO A 195 22.14 10.15 -15.99
C PRO A 195 21.18 11.00 -16.86
N PRO A 196 21.68 11.62 -17.93
CA PRO A 196 20.81 12.22 -18.96
C PRO A 196 19.78 11.21 -19.51
N VAL A 197 18.61 11.71 -19.91
CA VAL A 197 17.46 10.86 -20.30
C VAL A 197 17.75 10.02 -21.55
N GLU A 198 18.67 10.47 -22.38
CA GLU A 198 19.20 9.79 -23.56
C GLU A 198 19.90 8.46 -23.22
N LEU A 199 20.33 8.29 -21.97
CA LEU A 199 20.95 7.06 -21.46
C LEU A 199 19.94 6.06 -20.88
N MET A 200 18.65 6.40 -20.76
CA MET A 200 17.57 5.52 -20.27
C MET A 200 17.06 4.53 -21.33
N ASN A 201 17.97 4.05 -22.19
CA ASN A 201 17.70 3.37 -23.45
C ASN A 201 17.80 1.82 -23.39
N GLY A 202 18.08 1.26 -22.21
CA GLY A 202 18.24 -0.19 -21.99
C GLY A 202 19.61 -0.77 -22.39
N GLN A 203 20.54 0.05 -22.87
CA GLN A 203 21.90 -0.38 -23.21
C GLN A 203 22.83 -0.33 -21.99
N LYS A 204 23.96 -1.04 -22.11
CA LYS A 204 25.00 -1.08 -21.07
C LYS A 204 25.99 0.07 -21.26
N HIS A 205 26.03 0.97 -20.27
CA HIS A 205 26.93 2.12 -20.23
C HIS A 205 28.13 1.83 -19.32
N GLN A 206 29.33 2.27 -19.73
CA GLN A 206 30.56 2.25 -18.94
C GLN A 206 30.73 3.60 -18.23
N ILE A 207 31.07 3.58 -16.95
CA ILE A 207 31.00 4.76 -16.06
C ILE A 207 32.32 4.87 -15.29
N GLU A 208 32.96 6.03 -15.36
CA GLU A 208 34.20 6.34 -14.64
C GLU A 208 33.97 7.45 -13.62
N LEU A 209 34.43 7.24 -12.37
CA LEU A 209 34.51 8.27 -11.33
C LEU A 209 35.91 8.89 -11.36
N ILE A 210 35.97 10.19 -11.61
CA ILE A 210 37.19 10.98 -11.72
C ILE A 210 37.17 12.09 -10.68
N ASP A 211 38.32 12.38 -10.06
CA ASP A 211 38.50 13.52 -9.16
C ASP A 211 38.86 14.78 -9.98
N GLN A 212 38.00 15.80 -9.96
CA GLN A 212 38.13 16.98 -10.83
C GLN A 212 39.49 17.70 -10.69
N ALA A 213 40.01 17.80 -9.46
CA ALA A 213 41.19 18.62 -9.16
C ALA A 213 42.52 17.91 -9.44
N SER A 214 42.51 16.60 -9.73
CA SER A 214 43.70 15.82 -10.12
C SER A 214 43.59 15.17 -11.50
N GLY A 215 42.38 15.05 -12.05
CA GLY A 215 42.10 14.26 -13.26
C GLY A 215 42.24 12.75 -13.05
N GLN A 216 42.51 12.28 -11.82
CA GLN A 216 42.72 10.86 -11.55
C GLN A 216 41.38 10.11 -11.55
N LYS A 217 41.31 9.00 -12.32
CA LYS A 217 40.22 8.02 -12.18
C LYS A 217 40.38 7.26 -10.86
N VAL A 218 39.32 7.25 -10.06
CA VAL A 218 39.26 6.67 -8.70
C VAL A 218 38.49 5.35 -8.70
N ALA A 219 37.39 5.26 -9.46
CA ALA A 219 36.59 4.04 -9.61
C ALA A 219 36.01 3.91 -11.02
N GLN A 220 35.53 2.71 -11.37
CA GLN A 220 34.80 2.47 -12.61
C GLN A 220 33.73 1.39 -12.41
N ALA A 221 32.59 1.52 -13.09
CA ALA A 221 31.45 0.62 -13.01
C ALA A 221 30.73 0.54 -14.36
N SER A 222 29.70 -0.30 -14.45
CA SER A 222 28.79 -0.32 -15.61
C SER A 222 27.34 -0.46 -15.18
N ALA A 223 26.44 0.29 -15.81
CA ALA A 223 25.01 0.25 -15.52
C ALA A 223 24.20 -0.03 -16.78
N ILE A 224 23.01 -0.59 -16.59
CA ILE A 224 21.92 -0.55 -17.56
C ILE A 224 20.81 0.32 -16.98
N TRP A 225 20.37 1.31 -17.75
CA TRP A 225 19.30 2.22 -17.37
C TRP A 225 18.14 2.10 -18.35
N GLN A 226 16.94 1.88 -17.83
CA GLN A 226 15.73 1.76 -18.63
C GLN A 226 14.56 2.35 -17.85
N SER A 227 13.73 3.16 -18.51
CA SER A 227 12.54 3.75 -17.91
C SER A 227 11.33 3.57 -18.84
N GLN A 228 10.55 2.53 -18.56
CA GLN A 228 9.25 2.30 -19.21
C GLN A 228 8.17 3.08 -18.48
N ARG A 229 7.79 4.23 -19.04
CA ARG A 229 6.55 4.92 -18.70
C ARG A 229 5.45 4.33 -19.57
N ASN A 230 4.40 3.79 -18.96
CA ASN A 230 3.26 3.22 -19.68
C ASN A 230 2.16 4.25 -19.89
N TYR A 231 2.54 5.50 -20.18
CA TYR A 231 1.65 6.64 -20.42
C TYR A 231 2.33 7.68 -21.33
N THR A 232 1.52 8.51 -21.99
CA THR A 232 1.96 9.55 -22.95
C THR A 232 1.41 10.95 -22.61
N ASP A 233 0.42 11.02 -21.72
CA ASP A 233 -0.28 12.24 -21.30
C ASP A 233 -0.65 12.18 -19.80
N PHE A 234 -1.29 13.26 -19.33
CA PHE A 234 -1.69 13.42 -17.93
C PHE A 234 -2.76 12.41 -17.46
N SER A 235 -3.69 11.99 -18.32
CA SER A 235 -4.70 10.99 -17.97
C SER A 235 -4.07 9.61 -17.78
N GLY A 236 -3.16 9.25 -18.69
CA GLY A 236 -2.34 8.04 -18.55
C GLY A 236 -1.44 8.08 -17.32
N TYR A 237 -0.88 9.25 -16.98
CA TYR A 237 -0.10 9.42 -15.74
C TYR A 237 -0.97 9.20 -14.48
N LEU A 238 -2.20 9.74 -14.42
CA LEU A 238 -3.10 9.52 -13.28
C LEU A 238 -3.49 8.03 -13.17
N ALA A 239 -3.80 7.38 -14.29
CA ALA A 239 -4.10 5.95 -14.35
C ALA A 239 -2.91 5.07 -13.90
N HIS A 240 -1.68 5.44 -14.28
CA HIS A 240 -0.47 4.73 -13.87
C HIS A 240 -0.13 4.94 -12.39
N SER A 241 -0.26 6.16 -11.88
CA SER A 241 0.15 6.52 -10.52
C SER A 241 -0.82 6.03 -9.43
N LEU A 242 -2.02 5.57 -9.78
CA LEU A 242 -2.90 4.77 -8.89
C LEU A 242 -2.24 3.49 -8.35
N VAL A 243 -1.25 2.95 -9.06
CA VAL A 243 -0.54 1.70 -8.71
C VAL A 243 0.98 1.86 -8.62
N ASP A 244 1.51 2.98 -9.12
CA ASP A 244 2.93 3.34 -9.07
C ASP A 244 3.12 4.86 -8.81
N PRO A 245 2.82 5.38 -7.59
CA PRO A 245 2.88 6.80 -7.27
C PRO A 245 4.29 7.38 -7.17
N PHE A 246 5.34 6.62 -7.49
CA PHE A 246 6.73 7.06 -7.40
C PHE A 246 7.32 7.33 -8.79
N LEU A 247 7.64 8.60 -9.04
CA LEU A 247 8.20 9.07 -10.30
C LEU A 247 9.68 9.43 -10.12
N PRO A 248 10.63 8.50 -10.35
CA PRO A 248 12.05 8.78 -10.28
C PRO A 248 12.54 9.58 -11.50
N ARG A 249 13.57 10.42 -11.29
CA ARG A 249 14.33 11.05 -12.36
C ARG A 249 15.18 10.05 -13.16
N PRO A 250 15.64 10.41 -14.38
CA PRO A 250 15.38 11.67 -15.09
C PRO A 250 13.93 11.78 -15.59
N PHE A 251 13.38 13.00 -15.58
CA PHE A 251 12.02 13.24 -16.05
C PHE A 251 11.98 13.31 -17.58
N ARG A 252 11.15 12.47 -18.20
CA ARG A 252 10.88 12.42 -19.66
C ARG A 252 9.89 13.51 -20.08
N GLU A 253 9.66 13.67 -21.39
CA GLU A 253 8.67 14.64 -21.90
C GLU A 253 7.24 14.30 -21.47
N GLU A 254 6.89 13.02 -21.37
CA GLU A 254 5.58 12.57 -20.86
C GLU A 254 5.41 12.96 -19.38
N ASP A 255 6.47 12.80 -18.58
CA ASP A 255 6.53 13.21 -17.18
C ASP A 255 6.35 14.74 -17.07
N LYS A 256 7.15 15.52 -17.82
CA LYS A 256 7.12 16.99 -17.79
C LYS A 256 5.76 17.56 -18.17
N ARG A 257 5.07 16.99 -19.17
CA ARG A 257 3.70 17.40 -19.55
C ARG A 257 2.71 17.16 -18.41
N SER A 258 2.85 16.02 -17.72
CA SER A 258 1.99 15.65 -16.60
C SER A 258 2.23 16.56 -15.38
N LEU A 259 3.48 16.89 -15.08
CA LEU A 259 3.85 17.88 -14.05
C LEU A 259 3.34 19.29 -14.41
N ALA A 260 3.48 19.72 -15.67
CA ALA A 260 2.96 21.00 -16.15
C ALA A 260 1.43 21.09 -16.11
N ALA A 261 0.71 19.97 -16.26
CA ALA A 261 -0.73 19.92 -16.02
C ALA A 261 -1.05 20.18 -14.54
N MET A 262 -0.30 19.59 -13.61
CA MET A 262 -0.46 19.85 -12.16
C MET A 262 -0.15 21.30 -11.76
N GLU A 263 0.85 21.94 -12.39
CA GLU A 263 1.11 23.39 -12.21
C GLU A 263 -0.11 24.24 -12.63
N ASN A 264 -0.82 23.83 -13.69
CA ASN A 264 -2.06 24.49 -14.12
C ASN A 264 -3.24 24.20 -13.16
N VAL A 265 -3.32 23.00 -12.59
CA VAL A 265 -4.28 22.67 -11.50
C VAL A 265 -4.01 23.57 -10.28
N ALA A 266 -2.75 23.66 -9.83
CA ALA A 266 -2.33 24.53 -8.73
C ALA A 266 -2.75 25.99 -8.97
N GLY A 267 -2.40 26.56 -10.14
CA GLY A 267 -2.80 27.91 -10.50
C GLY A 267 -4.32 28.12 -10.59
N SER A 268 -5.09 27.09 -10.95
CA SER A 268 -6.56 27.12 -10.96
C SER A 268 -7.16 27.12 -9.55
N LEU A 269 -6.56 26.36 -8.63
CA LEU A 269 -6.98 26.28 -7.23
C LEU A 269 -6.60 27.55 -6.44
N VAL A 270 -5.42 28.14 -6.69
CA VAL A 270 -5.05 29.45 -6.14
C VAL A 270 -6.09 30.51 -6.52
N ARG A 271 -6.42 30.64 -7.81
CA ARG A 271 -7.47 31.57 -8.30
C ARG A 271 -8.85 31.34 -7.69
N ARG A 272 -9.14 30.13 -7.21
CA ARG A 272 -10.37 29.81 -6.47
C ARG A 272 -10.30 30.25 -5.01
N SER A 273 -9.14 30.16 -4.34
CA SER A 273 -8.95 30.73 -3.00
C SER A 273 -8.92 32.26 -2.98
N GLU A 274 -8.39 32.90 -4.03
CA GLU A 274 -8.42 34.35 -4.23
C GLU A 274 -9.85 34.92 -4.35
N GLN A 275 -10.85 34.09 -4.67
CA GLN A 275 -12.25 34.49 -4.81
C GLN A 275 -13.05 34.43 -3.50
N LEU A 276 -12.43 34.04 -2.38
CA LEU A 276 -13.10 33.99 -1.07
C LEU A 276 -13.34 35.40 -0.52
N ALA A 277 -14.62 35.77 -0.37
CA ALA A 277 -15.03 37.00 0.34
C ALA A 277 -14.65 36.98 1.84
N SER A 278 -14.40 35.81 2.42
CA SER A 278 -13.90 35.62 3.78
C SER A 278 -12.98 34.39 3.82
N PRO A 279 -11.65 34.55 3.62
CA PRO A 279 -10.70 33.45 3.71
C PRO A 279 -10.73 32.79 5.10
N ALA A 280 -10.99 31.48 5.17
CA ALA A 280 -10.95 30.72 6.42
C ALA A 280 -9.52 30.67 7.00
N LEU A 281 -9.39 30.68 8.33
CA LEU A 281 -8.08 30.58 8.99
C LEU A 281 -7.48 29.18 8.79
N VAL A 282 -6.20 29.12 8.44
CA VAL A 282 -5.42 27.87 8.35
C VAL A 282 -4.42 27.81 9.49
N SER A 283 -4.42 26.71 10.25
CA SER A 283 -3.38 26.42 11.25
C SER A 283 -2.29 25.55 10.64
N VAL A 284 -1.06 26.05 10.62
CA VAL A 284 0.13 25.27 10.22
C VAL A 284 0.88 24.84 11.47
N ILE A 285 0.95 23.54 11.72
CA ILE A 285 1.65 22.96 12.87
C ILE A 285 3.06 22.53 12.45
N MET A 286 4.08 23.06 13.12
CA MET A 286 5.48 22.79 12.85
C MET A 286 6.20 22.30 14.11
N PRO A 287 6.41 20.99 14.27
CA PRO A 287 7.21 20.45 15.37
C PRO A 287 8.71 20.68 15.13
N CYS A 288 9.46 20.98 16.18
CA CYS A 288 10.91 21.12 16.12
C CYS A 288 11.60 20.54 17.38
N PHE A 289 12.75 19.87 17.15
CA PHE A 289 13.64 19.40 18.22
C PHE A 289 15.10 19.47 17.75
N ASN A 290 15.83 20.43 18.29
CA ASN A 290 17.21 20.77 17.91
C ASN A 290 17.35 20.97 16.38
N ARG A 291 16.75 22.04 15.85
CA ARG A 291 16.61 22.34 14.42
C ARG A 291 17.06 23.74 14.02
N MET A 292 17.90 24.41 14.81
CA MET A 292 18.30 25.81 14.57
C MET A 292 18.92 26.05 13.18
N ASP A 293 19.61 25.04 12.63
CA ASP A 293 20.23 25.09 11.29
C ASP A 293 19.22 24.98 10.12
N THR A 294 18.04 24.40 10.33
CA THR A 294 17.06 24.12 9.24
C THR A 294 15.77 24.94 9.36
N ILE A 295 15.28 25.17 10.58
CA ILE A 295 13.93 25.64 10.88
C ILE A 295 13.55 26.96 10.19
N LYS A 296 14.51 27.89 10.06
CA LYS A 296 14.29 29.22 9.45
C LYS A 296 13.65 29.11 8.07
N LEU A 297 14.19 28.22 7.24
CA LEU A 297 13.78 28.06 5.84
C LEU A 297 12.43 27.35 5.69
N ALA A 298 12.03 26.56 6.69
CA ALA A 298 10.68 26.01 6.78
C ALA A 298 9.67 27.11 7.17
N VAL A 299 9.96 27.85 8.26
CA VAL A 299 9.11 28.95 8.77
C VAL A 299 8.92 30.05 7.72
N ASP A 300 10.00 30.49 7.09
CA ASP A 300 9.94 31.56 6.09
C ASP A 300 9.16 31.11 4.83
N SER A 301 9.06 29.79 4.55
CA SER A 301 8.20 29.25 3.48
C SER A 301 6.70 29.21 3.83
N VAL A 302 6.35 29.23 5.12
CA VAL A 302 4.97 29.40 5.60
C VAL A 302 4.60 30.88 5.66
N LEU A 303 5.51 31.73 6.13
CA LEU A 303 5.29 33.19 6.18
C LEU A 303 5.28 33.84 4.80
N GLY A 304 5.89 33.20 3.80
CA GLY A 304 5.86 33.59 2.38
C GLY A 304 4.69 33.02 1.58
N GLN A 305 3.67 32.44 2.21
CA GLN A 305 2.48 31.94 1.50
C GLN A 305 1.63 33.08 0.93
N SER A 306 1.06 32.83 -0.25
CA SER A 306 0.11 33.72 -0.95
C SER A 306 -1.29 33.78 -0.29
N TYR A 307 -1.61 32.81 0.58
CA TYR A 307 -2.89 32.76 1.28
C TYR A 307 -2.87 33.66 2.53
N PRO A 308 -3.83 34.60 2.70
CA PRO A 308 -3.66 35.71 3.64
C PRO A 308 -4.04 35.40 5.10
N ASN A 309 -4.71 34.29 5.39
CA ASN A 309 -5.24 33.99 6.73
C ASN A 309 -4.63 32.71 7.31
N ILE A 310 -3.41 32.84 7.85
CA ILE A 310 -2.60 31.73 8.39
C ILE A 310 -2.18 32.04 9.83
N GLU A 311 -2.25 31.04 10.70
CA GLU A 311 -1.45 30.98 11.93
C GLU A 311 -0.40 29.87 11.82
N LEU A 312 0.83 30.16 12.25
CA LEU A 312 1.93 29.20 12.33
C LEU A 312 2.21 28.86 13.80
N ILE A 313 2.08 27.58 14.14
CA ILE A 313 2.24 27.06 15.50
C ILE A 313 3.55 26.28 15.55
N LEU A 314 4.59 26.93 16.06
CA LEU A 314 5.90 26.33 16.32
C LEU A 314 5.81 25.54 17.63
N VAL A 315 6.01 24.23 17.60
CA VAL A 315 6.01 23.38 18.79
C VAL A 315 7.42 22.87 19.06
N ASP A 316 8.09 23.45 20.05
CA ASP A 316 9.44 23.05 20.45
C ASP A 316 9.36 21.91 21.48
N ASP A 317 9.86 20.74 21.10
CA ASP A 317 9.82 19.49 21.87
C ASP A 317 11.03 19.36 22.80
N GLY A 318 11.37 20.44 23.53
CA GLY A 318 12.42 20.49 24.54
C GLY A 318 13.84 20.67 24.00
N SER A 319 14.03 21.51 22.98
CA SER A 319 15.33 21.77 22.32
C SER A 319 16.37 22.43 23.25
N GLN A 320 17.64 22.12 23.01
CA GLN A 320 18.79 22.59 23.78
C GLN A 320 19.82 23.35 22.92
N ASP A 321 19.71 23.29 21.59
CA ASP A 321 20.58 23.99 20.61
C ASP A 321 20.29 25.51 20.47
N GLY A 322 19.20 25.99 21.05
CA GLY A 322 18.71 27.37 20.91
C GLY A 322 17.39 27.51 20.14
N THR A 323 16.88 26.45 19.50
CA THR A 323 15.63 26.45 18.72
C THR A 323 14.45 27.03 19.52
N ALA A 324 14.27 26.61 20.77
CA ALA A 324 13.19 27.08 21.66
C ALA A 324 13.16 28.62 21.79
N LYS A 325 14.33 29.24 22.06
CA LYS A 325 14.47 30.70 22.20
C LYS A 325 14.24 31.42 20.88
N TRP A 326 14.61 30.82 19.76
CA TRP A 326 14.35 31.38 18.44
C TRP A 326 12.85 31.31 18.08
N CYS A 327 12.15 30.23 18.46
CA CYS A 327 10.70 30.11 18.28
C CYS A 327 9.94 31.13 19.13
N GLU A 328 10.32 31.29 20.40
CA GLU A 328 9.78 32.31 21.31
C GLU A 328 9.98 33.73 20.75
N HIS A 329 11.19 34.06 20.32
CA HIS A 329 11.51 35.35 19.70
C HIS A 329 10.69 35.58 18.41
N ARG A 330 10.61 34.61 17.50
CA ARG A 330 9.84 34.73 16.25
C ARG A 330 8.33 34.87 16.48
N ALA A 331 7.78 34.28 17.56
CA ALA A 331 6.40 34.50 17.98
C ALA A 331 6.19 35.91 18.59
N SER A 332 7.17 36.46 19.31
CA SER A 332 7.09 37.83 19.82
C SER A 332 7.18 38.92 18.73
N GLU A 333 7.80 38.62 17.58
CA GLU A 333 7.92 39.53 16.44
C GLU A 333 6.72 39.50 15.48
N ASN A 334 5.96 38.41 15.41
CA ASN A 334 4.91 38.21 14.41
C ASN A 334 3.63 37.65 15.06
N PRO A 335 2.51 38.40 15.09
CA PRO A 335 1.27 37.95 15.72
C PRO A 335 0.58 36.78 15.00
N GLY A 336 0.98 36.46 13.77
CA GLY A 336 0.59 35.23 13.07
C GLY A 336 1.39 33.99 13.48
N VAL A 337 2.37 34.12 14.38
CA VAL A 337 3.20 33.02 14.88
C VAL A 337 2.94 32.80 16.36
N LYS A 338 2.70 31.55 16.74
CA LYS A 338 2.56 31.08 18.13
C LYS A 338 3.69 30.11 18.44
N ALA A 339 4.29 30.23 19.62
CA ALA A 339 5.25 29.28 20.14
C ALA A 339 4.63 28.46 21.28
N VAL A 340 4.75 27.13 21.20
CA VAL A 340 4.38 26.16 22.24
C VAL A 340 5.66 25.46 22.67
N LEU A 341 6.17 25.78 23.86
CA LEU A 341 7.43 25.24 24.36
C LEU A 341 7.16 24.10 25.35
N LEU A 342 7.71 22.92 25.10
CA LEU A 342 7.57 21.76 25.98
C LEU A 342 8.81 21.63 26.89
N ASN A 343 8.57 21.37 28.19
CA ASN A 343 9.64 21.29 29.21
C ASN A 343 10.62 20.11 29.02
N GLN A 344 10.22 19.10 28.24
CA GLN A 344 10.99 17.90 27.94
C GLN A 344 10.54 17.33 26.59
N ASN A 345 11.39 16.53 25.96
CA ASN A 345 11.03 15.82 24.75
C ASN A 345 9.95 14.75 25.02
N GLY A 346 8.76 14.94 24.45
CA GLY A 346 7.66 13.97 24.43
C GLY A 346 7.56 13.19 23.11
N GLY A 347 8.27 13.63 22.08
CA GLY A 347 8.28 13.00 20.76
C GLY A 347 7.27 13.61 19.79
N VAL A 348 7.44 13.28 18.50
CA VAL A 348 6.75 13.96 17.39
C VAL A 348 5.22 13.94 17.47
N SER A 349 4.61 12.87 17.99
CA SER A 349 3.16 12.80 18.21
C SER A 349 2.69 13.76 19.28
N ALA A 350 3.38 13.83 20.43
CA ALA A 350 3.02 14.71 21.54
C ALA A 350 3.17 16.19 21.14
N ALA A 351 4.25 16.52 20.42
CA ALA A 351 4.44 17.85 19.84
C ALA A 351 3.32 18.21 18.85
N ARG A 352 2.96 17.32 17.91
CA ARG A 352 1.86 17.58 16.96
C ARG A 352 0.49 17.66 17.65
N ASN A 353 0.24 16.88 18.70
CA ASN A 353 -0.98 16.97 19.52
C ASN A 353 -1.08 18.29 20.29
N LYS A 354 0.04 18.78 20.86
CA LYS A 354 0.10 20.10 21.50
C LYS A 354 -0.09 21.25 20.50
N GLY A 355 0.37 21.08 19.25
CA GLY A 355 0.04 21.97 18.14
C GLY A 355 -1.45 21.97 17.78
N LEU A 356 -2.08 20.79 17.75
CA LEU A 356 -3.52 20.61 17.50
C LEU A 356 -4.38 21.25 18.59
N GLU A 357 -4.02 21.09 19.87
CA GLU A 357 -4.68 21.75 21.00
C GLU A 357 -4.65 23.29 20.89
N ALA A 358 -3.55 23.86 20.39
CA ALA A 358 -3.39 25.30 20.19
C ALA A 358 -4.07 25.83 18.91
N ALA A 359 -4.47 24.96 17.99
CA ALA A 359 -4.99 25.33 16.69
C ALA A 359 -6.43 25.88 16.73
N GLN A 360 -6.67 26.95 15.98
CA GLN A 360 -7.93 27.70 15.92
C GLN A 360 -8.56 27.72 14.52
N GLY A 361 -7.79 27.41 13.47
CA GLY A 361 -8.21 27.43 12.07
C GLY A 361 -9.28 26.40 11.68
N GLU A 362 -9.92 26.61 10.53
CA GLU A 362 -10.86 25.65 9.94
C GLU A 362 -10.10 24.46 9.34
N TYR A 363 -8.96 24.71 8.70
CA TYR A 363 -8.07 23.71 8.12
C TYR A 363 -6.76 23.63 8.89
N ILE A 364 -6.28 22.40 9.08
CA ILE A 364 -5.05 22.06 9.79
C ILE A 364 -4.07 21.43 8.80
N MET A 365 -2.87 22.00 8.72
CA MET A 365 -1.77 21.53 7.87
C MET A 365 -0.52 21.29 8.72
N TYR A 366 0.40 20.46 8.23
CA TYR A 366 1.65 20.13 8.94
C TYR A 366 2.85 20.38 8.05
N LEU A 367 3.91 20.98 8.60
CA LEU A 367 5.21 21.11 7.92
C LEU A 367 6.33 20.79 8.90
N ASP A 368 7.17 19.82 8.58
CA ASP A 368 8.33 19.47 9.38
C ASP A 368 9.45 20.51 9.20
N SER A 369 10.19 20.78 10.27
CA SER A 369 11.14 21.90 10.38
C SER A 369 12.47 21.74 9.60
N ASP A 370 12.54 20.82 8.64
CA ASP A 370 13.55 20.70 7.59
C ASP A 370 12.99 20.69 6.15
N ASN A 371 11.66 20.69 6.00
CA ASN A 371 10.94 20.72 4.72
C ASN A 371 10.47 22.14 4.34
N ARG A 372 9.93 22.32 3.13
CA ARG A 372 9.39 23.62 2.65
C ARG A 372 8.15 23.45 1.79
N TRP A 373 7.37 24.52 1.67
CA TRP A 373 6.31 24.65 0.67
C TRP A 373 6.64 25.71 -0.38
N ASP A 374 6.10 25.53 -1.59
CA ASP A 374 5.90 26.61 -2.56
C ASP A 374 4.90 27.62 -1.98
N THR A 375 5.12 28.91 -2.25
CA THR A 375 4.23 30.04 -1.91
C THR A 375 2.73 29.83 -2.21
N ARG A 376 2.39 28.90 -3.10
CA ARG A 376 1.03 28.58 -3.56
C ARG A 376 0.36 27.45 -2.76
N TYR A 377 1.07 26.70 -1.92
CA TYR A 377 0.57 25.47 -1.28
C TYR A 377 -0.75 25.69 -0.52
N VAL A 378 -0.77 26.62 0.44
CA VAL A 378 -1.94 26.85 1.29
C VAL A 378 -3.13 27.33 0.46
N ALA A 379 -2.89 28.25 -0.49
CA ALA A 379 -3.90 28.76 -1.41
C ALA A 379 -4.50 27.65 -2.30
N ALA A 380 -3.66 26.77 -2.85
CA ALA A 380 -4.13 25.65 -3.67
C ALA A 380 -4.95 24.64 -2.85
N MET A 381 -4.54 24.30 -1.63
CA MET A 381 -5.28 23.34 -0.80
C MET A 381 -6.60 23.91 -0.26
N VAL A 382 -6.67 25.20 0.09
CA VAL A 382 -7.96 25.87 0.40
C VAL A 382 -8.85 25.98 -0.85
N GLY A 383 -8.26 26.21 -2.03
CA GLY A 383 -8.97 26.12 -3.30
C GLY A 383 -9.58 24.73 -3.55
N ALA A 384 -8.89 23.66 -3.14
CA ALA A 384 -9.39 22.29 -3.28
C ALA A 384 -10.57 21.99 -2.34
N PHE A 385 -10.57 22.47 -1.09
CA PHE A 385 -11.76 22.37 -0.22
C PHE A 385 -12.98 23.09 -0.79
N GLN A 386 -12.80 24.22 -1.49
CA GLN A 386 -13.91 24.88 -2.21
C GLN A 386 -14.40 24.13 -3.45
N ALA A 387 -13.53 23.35 -4.10
CA ALA A 387 -13.96 22.44 -5.18
C ALA A 387 -14.65 21.18 -4.63
N LEU A 388 -14.41 20.86 -3.36
CA LEU A 388 -14.86 19.65 -2.67
C LEU A 388 -15.47 20.00 -1.30
N PRO A 389 -16.63 20.69 -1.24
CA PRO A 389 -17.19 21.21 0.02
C PRO A 389 -17.60 20.12 1.04
N ASN A 390 -17.61 18.85 0.62
CA ASN A 390 -17.83 17.68 1.48
C ASN A 390 -16.52 17.00 1.94
N ALA A 391 -15.35 17.46 1.49
CA ALA A 391 -14.06 16.91 1.89
C ALA A 391 -13.73 17.29 3.34
N GLU A 392 -13.35 16.28 4.13
CA GLU A 392 -12.90 16.43 5.50
C GLU A 392 -11.36 16.39 5.60
N ALA A 393 -10.70 15.81 4.59
CA ALA A 393 -9.25 15.79 4.43
C ALA A 393 -8.84 15.73 2.94
N LEU A 394 -7.62 16.18 2.64
CA LEU A 394 -7.00 16.13 1.31
C LEU A 394 -5.51 15.77 1.45
N TYR A 395 -4.90 15.25 0.39
CA TYR A 395 -3.44 15.22 0.26
C TYR A 395 -2.96 15.63 -1.13
N SER A 396 -1.75 16.19 -1.21
CA SER A 396 -1.07 16.54 -2.46
C SER A 396 0.14 15.65 -2.76
N GLY A 397 0.79 15.91 -3.89
CA GLY A 397 2.11 15.37 -4.20
C GLY A 397 3.25 16.17 -3.58
N LEU A 398 4.45 15.58 -3.59
CA LEU A 398 5.70 16.22 -3.17
C LEU A 398 6.86 15.97 -4.14
N TYR A 399 7.79 16.92 -4.18
CA TYR A 399 9.14 16.75 -4.70
C TYR A 399 10.06 16.24 -3.57
N ARG A 400 10.88 15.23 -3.85
CA ARG A 400 11.94 14.77 -2.93
C ARG A 400 13.28 15.34 -3.37
N TYR A 401 14.09 15.72 -2.40
CA TYR A 401 15.45 16.21 -2.55
C TYR A 401 16.41 15.39 -1.68
N HIS A 402 17.68 15.32 -2.03
CA HIS A 402 18.73 14.72 -1.20
C HIS A 402 19.67 15.81 -0.68
N ALA A 403 19.89 15.83 0.63
CA ALA A 403 20.69 16.81 1.37
C ALA A 403 20.38 18.27 0.98
N ASP A 404 21.32 18.92 0.29
CA ASP A 404 21.27 20.33 -0.12
C ASP A 404 21.16 20.51 -1.64
N SER A 405 20.75 19.46 -2.37
CA SER A 405 20.48 19.54 -3.81
C SER A 405 19.44 20.61 -4.13
N GLU A 406 19.75 21.48 -5.10
CA GLU A 406 18.81 22.48 -5.64
C GLU A 406 17.77 21.83 -6.57
N GLU A 407 18.09 20.67 -7.16
CA GLU A 407 17.18 19.91 -8.01
C GLU A 407 16.55 18.72 -7.25
N PRO A 408 15.28 18.35 -7.54
CA PRO A 408 14.65 17.18 -6.94
C PRO A 408 15.24 15.87 -7.50
N SER A 409 15.13 14.79 -6.74
CA SER A 409 15.46 13.41 -7.12
C SER A 409 14.29 12.66 -7.75
N SER A 410 13.08 12.98 -7.31
CA SER A 410 11.86 12.26 -7.64
C SER A 410 10.62 13.05 -7.24
N VAL A 411 9.48 12.66 -7.79
CA VAL A 411 8.14 13.06 -7.33
C VAL A 411 7.48 11.87 -6.64
N VAL A 412 6.69 12.13 -5.60
CA VAL A 412 5.70 11.19 -5.07
C VAL A 412 4.33 11.80 -5.22
N PHE A 413 3.50 11.20 -6.06
CA PHE A 413 2.06 11.47 -6.18
C PHE A 413 1.39 10.32 -6.92
N GLY A 414 0.17 10.00 -6.48
CA GLY A 414 -0.81 9.28 -7.27
C GLY A 414 -2.22 9.59 -6.77
N PRO A 415 -3.26 9.44 -7.61
CA PRO A 415 -4.64 9.45 -7.17
C PRO A 415 -4.88 8.40 -6.08
N LEU A 416 -5.91 8.60 -5.27
CA LEU A 416 -6.09 7.81 -4.06
C LEU A 416 -6.43 6.35 -4.36
N ASN A 417 -5.45 5.45 -4.19
CA ASN A 417 -5.70 4.02 -4.09
C ASN A 417 -5.79 3.64 -2.62
N ARG A 418 -7.00 3.29 -2.16
CA ARG A 418 -7.30 2.92 -0.76
C ARG A 418 -6.58 1.64 -0.35
N SER A 419 -6.58 0.61 -1.19
CA SER A 419 -5.91 -0.66 -0.90
C SER A 419 -4.39 -0.46 -0.81
N LEU A 420 -3.80 0.30 -1.75
CA LEU A 420 -2.38 0.65 -1.71
C LEU A 420 -2.02 1.48 -0.47
N ALA A 421 -2.90 2.38 -0.01
CA ALA A 421 -2.66 3.18 1.20
C ALA A 421 -2.74 2.36 2.50
N PHE A 422 -3.47 1.25 2.52
CA PHE A 422 -3.43 0.25 3.59
C PHE A 422 -2.26 -0.73 3.46
N ASN A 423 -1.82 -1.01 2.23
CA ASN A 423 -0.68 -1.85 1.95
C ASN A 423 0.66 -1.14 2.26
N ARG A 424 0.84 0.15 1.94
CA ARG A 424 2.12 0.87 2.10
C ARG A 424 1.94 2.35 2.43
N ASN A 425 2.87 2.93 3.21
CA ASN A 425 2.88 4.37 3.44
C ASN A 425 3.49 5.13 2.23
N TYR A 426 2.69 6.02 1.62
CA TYR A 426 3.12 6.95 0.56
C TYR A 426 2.52 8.36 0.66
N ILE A 427 1.61 8.59 1.62
CA ILE A 427 0.94 9.87 1.83
C ILE A 427 1.63 10.56 3.00
N ASP A 428 2.60 11.41 2.67
CA ASP A 428 3.43 12.11 3.66
C ASP A 428 2.66 13.25 4.35
N LEU A 429 2.87 13.42 5.66
CA LEU A 429 2.16 14.43 6.43
C LEU A 429 2.41 15.87 5.94
N ASN A 430 3.55 16.14 5.31
CA ASN A 430 3.90 17.44 4.71
C ASN A 430 3.07 17.78 3.45
N THR A 431 2.21 16.86 3.00
CA THR A 431 1.19 17.09 1.96
C THR A 431 -0.23 16.89 2.45
N PHE A 432 -0.43 16.49 3.71
CA PHE A 432 -1.73 16.18 4.29
C PHE A 432 -2.37 17.41 4.95
N VAL A 433 -3.66 17.60 4.70
CA VAL A 433 -4.49 18.63 5.32
C VAL A 433 -5.83 18.06 5.72
N HIS A 434 -6.38 18.48 6.85
CA HIS A 434 -7.74 18.13 7.24
C HIS A 434 -8.48 19.28 7.90
N THR A 435 -9.80 19.19 7.93
CA THR A 435 -10.63 20.10 8.71
C THR A 435 -10.38 19.88 10.21
N ARG A 436 -10.46 20.95 11.01
CA ARG A 436 -10.41 20.88 12.48
C ARG A 436 -11.57 20.04 13.05
N LYS A 437 -12.71 20.03 12.35
CA LYS A 437 -13.87 19.16 12.62
C LYS A 437 -13.54 17.67 12.50
N ALA A 438 -12.75 17.27 11.50
CA ALA A 438 -12.32 15.88 11.35
C ALA A 438 -11.46 15.43 12.54
N TRP A 439 -10.51 16.26 12.97
CA TRP A 439 -9.69 16.00 14.17
C TRP A 439 -10.52 15.90 15.45
N GLN A 440 -11.46 16.82 15.67
CA GLN A 440 -12.40 16.77 16.80
C GLN A 440 -13.23 15.49 16.85
N ARG A 441 -13.40 14.79 15.71
CA ARG A 441 -14.16 13.53 15.59
C ARG A 441 -13.29 12.28 15.58
N LEU A 442 -12.06 12.35 15.09
CA LEU A 442 -11.19 11.19 14.79
C LEU A 442 -9.87 11.15 15.58
N GLY A 443 -9.61 12.17 16.42
CA GLY A 443 -8.41 12.27 17.23
C GLY A 443 -7.17 12.77 16.47
N GLY A 444 -6.12 13.09 17.24
CA GLY A 444 -4.81 13.49 16.75
C GLY A 444 -3.90 12.30 16.42
N PHE A 445 -2.64 12.40 16.80
CA PHE A 445 -1.61 11.36 16.64
C PHE A 445 -1.57 10.46 17.88
N ASP A 446 -1.20 9.19 17.70
CA ASP A 446 -0.92 8.30 18.84
C ASP A 446 0.49 8.56 19.40
N GLU A 447 0.56 8.89 20.69
CA GLU A 447 1.79 9.16 21.42
C GLU A 447 2.56 7.88 21.80
N ALA A 448 1.93 6.70 21.69
CA ALA A 448 2.61 5.41 21.79
C ALA A 448 3.40 5.02 20.52
N LEU A 449 3.23 5.74 19.39
CA LEU A 449 3.97 5.50 18.15
C LEU A 449 5.14 6.49 17.98
N PRO A 450 6.41 6.02 17.92
CA PRO A 450 7.56 6.87 17.61
C PRO A 450 7.80 7.05 16.09
N ARG A 451 7.14 6.26 15.24
CA ARG A 451 7.25 6.29 13.76
C ARG A 451 5.93 5.83 13.13
N TYR A 452 5.73 6.16 11.85
CA TYR A 452 4.52 5.85 11.06
C TYR A 452 3.23 6.49 11.61
N VAL A 453 3.38 7.58 12.36
CA VAL A 453 2.31 8.36 13.00
C VAL A 453 1.43 9.09 11.97
N ASP A 454 2.02 9.42 10.83
CA ASP A 454 1.42 9.89 9.60
C ASP A 454 0.52 8.82 8.97
N TRP A 455 1.03 7.59 8.86
CA TRP A 455 0.31 6.47 8.25
C TRP A 455 -0.86 5.98 9.12
N ASP A 456 -0.69 5.97 10.45
CA ASP A 456 -1.76 5.73 11.44
C ASP A 456 -2.91 6.75 11.28
N LEU A 457 -2.57 8.05 11.21
CA LEU A 457 -3.55 9.12 11.01
C LEU A 457 -4.28 8.99 9.68
N VAL A 458 -3.54 8.86 8.58
CA VAL A 458 -4.11 8.74 7.22
C VAL A 458 -5.02 7.51 7.13
N ARG A 459 -4.63 6.36 7.67
CA ARG A 459 -5.46 5.14 7.64
C ARG A 459 -6.73 5.26 8.49
N ARG A 460 -6.68 5.89 9.67
CA ARG A 460 -7.89 6.23 10.44
C ARG A 460 -8.83 7.18 9.66
N TYR A 461 -8.28 8.16 8.97
CA TYR A 461 -9.08 9.11 8.19
C TYR A 461 -9.66 8.45 6.92
N LEU A 462 -8.94 7.54 6.26
CA LEU A 462 -9.47 6.74 5.15
C LEU A 462 -10.66 5.85 5.53
N LEU A 463 -10.76 5.41 6.80
CA LEU A 463 -11.90 4.62 7.29
C LEU A 463 -13.14 5.47 7.58
N HIS A 464 -12.97 6.72 7.99
CA HIS A 464 -14.02 7.49 8.68
C HIS A 464 -14.22 8.94 8.22
N ALA A 465 -13.40 9.47 7.31
CA ALA A 465 -13.49 10.82 6.76
C ALA A 465 -13.58 10.81 5.23
N SER A 466 -14.16 11.88 4.68
CA SER A 466 -14.22 12.11 3.23
C SER A 466 -12.87 12.68 2.75
N LEU A 467 -11.97 11.80 2.31
CA LEU A 467 -10.56 12.11 1.98
C LEU A 467 -10.31 12.00 0.46
N TYR A 468 -9.70 13.02 -0.16
CA TYR A 468 -9.41 13.03 -1.60
C TYR A 468 -7.94 13.32 -1.93
N SER A 469 -7.47 12.79 -3.07
CA SER A 469 -6.18 13.17 -3.68
C SER A 469 -6.29 14.45 -4.51
N VAL A 470 -5.29 15.35 -4.41
CA VAL A 470 -5.21 16.61 -5.17
C VAL A 470 -3.93 16.64 -6.03
N PRO A 471 -4.03 16.63 -7.39
CA PRO A 471 -2.87 16.57 -8.28
C PRO A 471 -2.17 17.92 -8.42
N VAL A 472 -1.47 18.31 -7.35
CA VAL A 472 -0.54 19.44 -7.27
C VAL A 472 0.72 18.98 -6.54
N ILE A 473 1.90 19.53 -6.89
CA ILE A 473 3.17 19.16 -6.28
C ILE A 473 3.85 20.45 -5.78
N LEU A 474 3.50 20.85 -4.56
CA LEU A 474 3.88 22.13 -3.97
C LEU A 474 4.65 21.97 -2.64
N THR A 475 5.05 20.75 -2.30
CA THR A 475 5.83 20.39 -1.10
C THR A 475 7.22 19.90 -1.49
N HIS A 476 8.25 20.42 -0.83
CA HIS A 476 9.66 20.07 -1.02
C HIS A 476 10.18 19.32 0.21
N TYR A 477 10.35 18.00 0.08
CA TYR A 477 10.84 17.10 1.13
C TYR A 477 12.36 16.94 1.02
N TYR A 478 13.14 17.21 2.08
CA TYR A 478 14.60 17.12 2.06
C TYR A 478 15.16 15.92 2.86
N MET A 479 15.53 14.83 2.16
CA MET A 479 16.11 13.64 2.78
C MET A 479 17.54 13.87 3.27
N GLY A 480 17.80 13.59 4.54
CA GLY A 480 19.15 13.57 5.11
C GLY A 480 19.78 14.95 5.36
N LYS A 481 18.97 16.02 5.33
CA LYS A 481 19.41 17.40 5.59
C LYS A 481 19.71 17.64 7.08
N ALA A 482 18.85 17.14 7.97
CA ALA A 482 19.06 17.16 9.42
C ALA A 482 19.64 15.82 9.92
N THR A 483 20.52 15.91 10.92
CA THR A 483 21.27 14.77 11.49
C THR A 483 20.44 13.87 12.41
N ASN A 484 19.27 14.32 12.87
CA ASN A 484 18.38 13.62 13.79
C ASN A 484 17.03 13.22 13.16
N THR A 485 17.02 12.82 11.88
CA THR A 485 15.80 12.42 11.17
C THR A 485 15.35 10.99 11.51
N LEU A 486 14.13 10.84 12.04
CA LEU A 486 13.54 9.53 12.40
C LEU A 486 13.48 8.56 11.21
N THR A 487 13.29 9.08 10.00
CA THR A 487 13.19 8.33 8.73
C THR A 487 14.43 7.46 8.46
N ALA A 488 15.60 7.83 8.99
CA ALA A 488 16.85 7.10 8.82
C ALA A 488 17.08 5.95 9.83
N ASN A 489 16.22 5.80 10.84
CA ASN A 489 16.41 4.82 11.91
C ASN A 489 15.60 3.52 11.67
N THR A 490 16.30 2.47 11.25
CA THR A 490 15.74 1.14 10.93
C THR A 490 15.19 0.39 12.15
N SER A 491 15.62 0.72 13.39
CA SER A 491 15.13 0.06 14.60
C SER A 491 13.61 0.17 14.82
N PHE A 492 12.96 1.12 14.13
CA PHE A 492 11.52 1.33 14.18
C PHE A 492 10.70 0.51 13.15
N GLU A 493 11.32 -0.30 12.29
CA GLU A 493 10.60 -1.03 11.22
C GLU A 493 9.48 -1.93 11.75
N HIS A 494 9.65 -2.51 12.93
CA HIS A 494 8.62 -3.31 13.62
C HIS A 494 7.33 -2.55 14.01
N PHE A 495 7.31 -1.22 13.92
CA PHE A 495 6.07 -0.43 14.09
C PHE A 495 5.17 -0.45 12.86
N VAL A 496 5.61 -0.99 11.70
CA VAL A 496 4.74 -1.21 10.53
C VAL A 496 3.56 -2.08 10.90
N ASP A 497 3.81 -3.23 11.55
CA ASP A 497 2.74 -4.16 11.95
C ASP A 497 1.84 -3.57 13.03
N ALA A 498 2.40 -2.80 13.98
CA ALA A 498 1.61 -2.09 15.00
C ALA A 498 0.61 -1.06 14.39
N VAL A 499 0.92 -0.46 13.24
CA VAL A 499 -0.03 0.39 12.49
C VAL A 499 -0.99 -0.47 11.63
N ARG A 500 -0.56 -1.65 11.18
CA ARG A 500 -1.43 -2.60 10.48
C ARG A 500 -2.52 -3.15 11.41
N ASP A 501 -2.17 -3.67 12.58
CA ASP A 501 -3.09 -4.33 13.52
C ASP A 501 -4.22 -3.41 14.00
N LYS A 502 -3.95 -2.11 14.18
CA LYS A 502 -4.94 -1.11 14.64
C LYS A 502 -6.10 -0.85 13.69
N THR A 503 -5.87 -0.97 12.37
CA THR A 503 -6.84 -0.51 11.35
C THR A 503 -7.07 -1.50 10.22
N GLY A 504 -6.21 -2.52 10.07
CA GLY A 504 -6.36 -3.60 9.11
C GLY A 504 -7.61 -4.46 9.35
N PRO A 505 -7.89 -4.91 10.59
CA PRO A 505 -9.15 -5.60 10.91
C PRO A 505 -10.36 -4.74 10.58
N THR A 506 -10.35 -3.45 10.92
CA THR A 506 -11.44 -2.50 10.61
C THR A 506 -11.61 -2.24 9.12
N TYR A 507 -10.55 -2.37 8.31
CA TYR A 507 -10.62 -2.27 6.85
C TYR A 507 -11.17 -3.55 6.21
N ALA A 508 -10.73 -4.72 6.69
CA ALA A 508 -11.16 -6.03 6.19
C ALA A 508 -12.58 -6.42 6.63
N ALA A 509 -12.98 -6.03 7.84
CA ALA A 509 -14.29 -6.30 8.43
C ALA A 509 -15.29 -5.14 8.25
N LYS A 510 -14.94 -4.11 7.46
CA LYS A 510 -15.92 -3.07 7.11
C LYS A 510 -16.88 -3.64 6.07
N PRO A 511 -18.20 -3.75 6.35
CA PRO A 511 -19.16 -3.55 5.27
C PRO A 511 -18.96 -2.14 4.70
N ALA A 512 -19.56 -1.86 3.55
CA ALA A 512 -19.59 -0.51 3.01
C ALA A 512 -20.07 0.52 4.05
N ASP A 513 -19.73 1.79 3.82
CA ASP A 513 -20.10 2.91 4.71
C ASP A 513 -21.59 2.88 5.10
N LEU A 514 -21.94 3.50 6.25
CA LEU A 514 -23.31 3.63 6.81
C LEU A 514 -24.35 4.37 5.91
N ARG A 515 -24.04 4.48 4.61
CA ARG A 515 -24.83 5.03 3.51
C ARG A 515 -25.33 3.93 2.56
N VAL A 516 -24.75 2.74 2.57
CA VAL A 516 -25.19 1.56 1.81
C VAL A 516 -26.21 0.77 2.63
N ALA A 517 -27.17 0.14 1.96
CA ALA A 517 -28.20 -0.66 2.60
C ALA A 517 -27.61 -1.85 3.38
N SER A 518 -28.15 -2.11 4.58
CA SER A 518 -27.74 -3.24 5.44
C SER A 518 -28.34 -4.60 5.01
N SER A 519 -28.72 -4.71 3.74
CA SER A 519 -29.41 -5.86 3.15
C SER A 519 -29.51 -5.67 1.63
N LEU A 520 -29.47 -6.75 0.88
CA LEU A 520 -29.77 -6.75 -0.55
C LEU A 520 -31.24 -6.34 -0.83
N GLU A 521 -31.45 -5.41 -1.75
CA GLU A 521 -32.75 -5.04 -2.30
C GLU A 521 -33.26 -6.05 -3.34
N ARG A 522 -32.33 -6.74 -4.02
CA ARG A 522 -32.62 -7.82 -4.98
C ARG A 522 -31.82 -9.08 -4.62
N GLY A 523 -32.41 -10.26 -4.75
CA GLY A 523 -31.66 -11.50 -4.53
C GLY A 523 -30.49 -11.65 -5.50
N VAL A 524 -29.45 -12.37 -5.09
CA VAL A 524 -28.27 -12.70 -5.91
C VAL A 524 -28.11 -14.21 -6.06
N SER A 525 -27.75 -14.66 -7.25
CA SER A 525 -27.39 -16.06 -7.53
C SER A 525 -25.89 -16.12 -7.83
N VAL A 526 -25.13 -16.69 -6.89
CA VAL A 526 -23.68 -16.86 -6.96
C VAL A 526 -23.37 -18.14 -7.74
N VAL A 527 -22.73 -17.99 -8.89
CA VAL A 527 -22.30 -19.07 -9.77
C VAL A 527 -20.83 -19.36 -9.54
N ILE A 528 -20.55 -20.57 -9.04
CA ILE A 528 -19.22 -21.07 -8.70
C ILE A 528 -18.83 -22.19 -9.68
N PRO A 529 -18.07 -21.92 -10.75
CA PRO A 529 -17.44 -22.98 -11.52
C PRO A 529 -16.36 -23.66 -10.66
N SER A 530 -16.46 -24.97 -10.50
CA SER A 530 -15.56 -25.77 -9.67
C SER A 530 -14.80 -26.79 -10.51
N TYR A 531 -13.48 -26.85 -10.32
CA TYR A 531 -12.64 -27.93 -10.82
C TYR A 531 -11.55 -28.25 -9.79
N GLU A 532 -11.60 -29.47 -9.26
CA GLU A 532 -10.74 -29.96 -8.17
C GLU A 532 -10.77 -29.04 -6.93
N SER A 533 -9.69 -29.01 -6.12
CA SER A 533 -9.52 -28.05 -4.99
C SER A 533 -10.66 -28.03 -3.94
N LYS A 534 -11.10 -29.21 -3.47
CA LYS A 534 -12.23 -29.41 -2.52
C LYS A 534 -12.19 -28.49 -1.29
N ASP A 535 -11.02 -28.32 -0.66
CA ASP A 535 -10.89 -27.57 0.59
C ASP A 535 -11.00 -26.06 0.37
N ASP A 536 -10.58 -25.55 -0.80
CA ASP A 536 -10.78 -24.14 -1.15
C ASP A 536 -12.25 -23.85 -1.47
N LEU A 537 -12.92 -24.73 -2.23
CA LEU A 537 -14.38 -24.66 -2.44
C LEU A 537 -15.13 -24.66 -1.11
N LYS A 538 -14.71 -25.50 -0.14
CA LYS A 538 -15.31 -25.52 1.20
C LYS A 538 -15.18 -24.17 1.90
N GLU A 539 -13.98 -23.59 1.95
CA GLU A 539 -13.78 -22.28 2.60
C GLU A 539 -14.51 -21.14 1.85
N CYS A 540 -14.64 -21.22 0.53
CA CYS A 540 -15.47 -20.31 -0.27
C CYS A 540 -16.96 -20.40 0.14
N LEU A 541 -17.52 -21.61 0.20
CA LEU A 541 -18.90 -21.84 0.66
C LEU A 541 -19.10 -21.39 2.12
N GLU A 542 -18.15 -21.67 3.01
CA GLU A 542 -18.22 -21.21 4.41
C GLU A 542 -18.20 -19.67 4.51
N SER A 543 -17.45 -18.97 3.64
CA SER A 543 -17.50 -17.49 3.57
C SER A 543 -18.87 -16.96 3.10
N LEU A 544 -19.53 -17.65 2.16
CA LEU A 544 -20.86 -17.28 1.67
C LEU A 544 -21.94 -17.57 2.72
N TYR A 545 -21.86 -18.69 3.43
CA TYR A 545 -22.79 -19.02 4.52
C TYR A 545 -22.68 -17.99 5.67
N ALA A 546 -21.47 -17.49 5.96
CA ALA A 546 -21.24 -16.45 6.97
C ALA A 546 -21.89 -15.09 6.65
N LEU A 547 -22.30 -14.83 5.41
CA LEU A 547 -23.02 -13.60 5.03
C LEU A 547 -24.46 -13.55 5.60
N ASN A 548 -25.04 -14.69 6.00
CA ASN A 548 -26.38 -14.78 6.60
C ASN A 548 -27.54 -14.18 5.78
N LEU A 549 -27.37 -14.01 4.46
CA LEU A 549 -28.31 -13.36 3.53
C LEU A 549 -29.64 -14.10 3.30
N GLY A 550 -29.81 -15.32 3.84
CA GLY A 550 -31.06 -16.08 3.77
C GLY A 550 -31.53 -16.33 2.33
N ALA A 551 -32.85 -16.16 2.09
CA ALA A 551 -33.46 -16.43 0.79
C ALA A 551 -32.98 -15.50 -0.35
N SER A 552 -32.40 -14.35 -0.01
CA SER A 552 -31.80 -13.40 -0.97
C SER A 552 -30.47 -13.90 -1.54
N LEU A 553 -29.90 -14.98 -1.01
CA LEU A 553 -28.73 -15.65 -1.56
C LEU A 553 -29.13 -17.01 -2.14
N GLU A 554 -28.74 -17.26 -3.38
CA GLU A 554 -28.72 -18.58 -4.01
C GLU A 554 -27.28 -18.91 -4.37
N ILE A 555 -26.84 -20.14 -4.11
CA ILE A 555 -25.47 -20.60 -4.41
C ILE A 555 -25.57 -21.79 -5.37
N ILE A 556 -24.86 -21.70 -6.48
CA ILE A 556 -24.89 -22.66 -7.58
C ILE A 556 -23.46 -23.12 -7.86
N VAL A 557 -23.16 -24.39 -7.61
CA VAL A 557 -21.83 -24.96 -7.89
C VAL A 557 -21.92 -25.80 -9.15
N VAL A 558 -21.09 -25.49 -10.14
CA VAL A 558 -21.02 -26.20 -11.41
C VAL A 558 -19.70 -26.96 -11.49
N ASP A 559 -19.75 -28.27 -11.26
CA ASP A 559 -18.59 -29.15 -11.30
C ASP A 559 -18.18 -29.46 -12.74
N ASN A 560 -16.91 -29.20 -13.06
CA ASN A 560 -16.30 -29.45 -14.37
C ASN A 560 -15.64 -30.84 -14.48
N ASN A 561 -16.32 -31.87 -13.98
CA ASN A 561 -15.83 -33.25 -13.89
C ASN A 561 -14.54 -33.34 -13.04
N SER A 562 -14.67 -32.99 -11.76
CA SER A 562 -13.61 -33.12 -10.76
C SER A 562 -13.42 -34.57 -10.29
N SER A 563 -12.40 -34.80 -9.45
CA SER A 563 -12.20 -36.07 -8.77
C SER A 563 -13.41 -36.47 -7.90
N PRO A 564 -13.68 -37.78 -7.70
CA PRO A 564 -14.87 -38.25 -7.00
C PRO A 564 -15.05 -37.68 -5.57
N ALA A 565 -13.96 -37.33 -4.89
CA ALA A 565 -14.00 -36.73 -3.55
C ALA A 565 -14.52 -35.28 -3.54
N VAL A 566 -14.33 -34.54 -4.63
CA VAL A 566 -14.90 -33.20 -4.83
C VAL A 566 -16.38 -33.32 -5.18
N CYS A 567 -16.71 -34.18 -6.14
CA CYS A 567 -18.08 -34.42 -6.59
C CYS A 567 -18.98 -34.92 -5.44
N GLU A 568 -18.44 -35.76 -4.55
CA GLU A 568 -19.15 -36.26 -3.38
C GLU A 568 -19.39 -35.18 -2.32
N PHE A 569 -18.43 -34.28 -2.08
CA PHE A 569 -18.64 -33.10 -1.24
C PHE A 569 -19.74 -32.18 -1.80
N ILE A 570 -19.72 -31.91 -3.11
CA ILE A 570 -20.74 -31.08 -3.78
C ILE A 570 -22.14 -31.73 -3.68
N ARG A 571 -22.26 -33.06 -3.75
CA ARG A 571 -23.54 -33.75 -3.47
C ARG A 571 -23.99 -33.54 -2.04
N GLN A 572 -23.12 -33.70 -1.05
CA GLN A 572 -23.47 -33.56 0.36
C GLN A 572 -23.94 -32.12 0.70
N GLU A 573 -23.34 -31.09 0.10
CA GLU A 573 -23.83 -29.70 0.21
C GLU A 573 -25.21 -29.51 -0.46
N SER A 574 -25.46 -30.16 -1.61
CA SER A 574 -26.70 -30.04 -2.38
C SER A 574 -27.86 -30.84 -1.78
N ASP A 575 -27.61 -32.06 -1.28
CA ASP A 575 -28.59 -32.91 -0.58
C ASP A 575 -28.94 -32.32 0.80
N GLY A 576 -27.99 -31.61 1.42
CA GLY A 576 -28.24 -30.76 2.59
C GLY A 576 -29.02 -29.46 2.27
N GLY A 577 -29.38 -29.21 1.01
CA GLY A 577 -30.16 -28.06 0.57
C GLY A 577 -29.44 -26.70 0.66
N ARG A 578 -28.10 -26.69 0.83
CA ARG A 578 -27.31 -25.45 0.98
C ARG A 578 -26.91 -24.82 -0.36
N ILE A 579 -26.76 -25.65 -1.40
CA ILE A 579 -26.42 -25.23 -2.76
C ILE A 579 -27.33 -25.91 -3.79
N LYS A 580 -27.29 -25.41 -5.03
CA LYS A 580 -27.74 -26.11 -6.22
C LYS A 580 -26.53 -26.66 -6.98
N ALA A 581 -26.39 -27.98 -7.07
CA ALA A 581 -25.32 -28.59 -7.85
C ALA A 581 -25.69 -28.80 -9.33
N VAL A 582 -24.72 -28.60 -10.22
CA VAL A 582 -24.73 -29.02 -11.62
C VAL A 582 -23.43 -29.80 -11.88
N PHE A 583 -23.50 -30.93 -12.57
CA PHE A 583 -22.33 -31.78 -12.84
C PHE A 583 -22.15 -31.97 -14.35
N ASN A 584 -20.97 -31.60 -14.87
CA ASN A 584 -20.54 -31.94 -16.22
C ASN A 584 -19.90 -33.34 -16.27
N ASP A 585 -19.92 -33.98 -17.44
CA ASP A 585 -19.29 -35.28 -17.70
C ASP A 585 -17.85 -35.16 -18.27
N ALA A 586 -17.40 -33.93 -18.52
CA ALA A 586 -16.06 -33.57 -18.97
C ALA A 586 -15.72 -32.14 -18.51
N ASN A 587 -14.43 -31.79 -18.51
CA ASN A 587 -14.00 -30.42 -18.25
C ASN A 587 -14.21 -29.54 -19.50
N PHE A 588 -15.42 -28.99 -19.63
CA PHE A 588 -15.74 -28.03 -20.68
C PHE A 588 -15.01 -26.69 -20.49
N GLY A 589 -14.71 -26.33 -19.25
CA GLY A 589 -13.95 -25.13 -18.89
C GLY A 589 -14.78 -24.07 -18.18
N PHE A 590 -14.14 -22.94 -17.87
CA PHE A 590 -14.73 -21.86 -17.07
C PHE A 590 -16.02 -21.33 -17.68
N THR A 591 -15.95 -20.88 -18.94
CA THR A 591 -17.05 -20.13 -19.57
C THR A 591 -18.32 -20.96 -19.74
N TYR A 592 -18.17 -22.22 -20.16
CA TYR A 592 -19.31 -23.12 -20.34
C TYR A 592 -19.99 -23.46 -19.00
N ALA A 593 -19.19 -23.72 -17.95
CA ALA A 593 -19.72 -23.98 -16.61
C ALA A 593 -20.43 -22.74 -16.03
N VAL A 594 -19.89 -21.54 -16.24
CA VAL A 594 -20.55 -20.28 -15.87
C VAL A 594 -21.93 -20.16 -16.52
N ASN A 595 -22.05 -20.39 -17.83
CA ASN A 595 -23.33 -20.28 -18.54
C ASN A 595 -24.38 -21.28 -17.98
N LEU A 596 -24.00 -22.54 -17.75
CA LEU A 596 -24.90 -23.52 -17.10
C LEU A 596 -25.36 -23.07 -15.72
N GLY A 597 -24.48 -22.44 -14.93
CA GLY A 597 -24.83 -21.88 -13.63
C GLY A 597 -25.79 -20.69 -13.73
N ILE A 598 -25.60 -19.81 -14.71
CA ILE A 598 -26.50 -18.68 -14.98
C ILE A 598 -27.88 -19.17 -15.45
N HIS A 599 -27.94 -20.20 -16.30
CA HIS A 599 -29.19 -20.85 -16.72
C HIS A 599 -29.90 -21.56 -15.55
N ALA A 600 -29.13 -22.04 -14.58
CA ALA A 600 -29.66 -22.63 -13.36
C ALA A 600 -30.15 -21.59 -12.33
N ALA A 601 -29.87 -20.30 -12.48
CA ALA A 601 -30.21 -19.26 -11.51
C ALA A 601 -31.68 -18.82 -11.56
N LYS A 602 -32.22 -18.38 -10.41
CA LYS A 602 -33.52 -17.70 -10.30
C LYS A 602 -33.62 -16.52 -11.26
N ALA A 603 -34.73 -16.45 -11.99
CA ALA A 603 -34.92 -15.50 -13.10
C ALA A 603 -35.06 -14.02 -12.67
N ASP A 604 -35.33 -13.76 -11.39
CA ASP A 604 -35.48 -12.44 -10.77
C ASP A 604 -34.24 -11.98 -10.00
N HIS A 605 -33.41 -12.92 -9.49
CA HIS A 605 -32.11 -12.66 -8.89
C HIS A 605 -31.12 -12.04 -9.91
N ASP A 606 -30.23 -11.17 -9.44
CA ASP A 606 -29.03 -10.74 -10.18
C ASP A 606 -27.94 -11.83 -10.13
N ILE A 607 -26.96 -11.77 -11.03
CA ILE A 607 -25.89 -12.77 -11.13
C ILE A 607 -24.62 -12.27 -10.45
N VAL A 608 -23.97 -13.16 -9.70
CA VAL A 608 -22.59 -12.98 -9.25
C VAL A 608 -21.79 -14.18 -9.75
N LEU A 609 -20.69 -13.94 -10.47
CA LEU A 609 -19.70 -15.00 -10.73
C LEU A 609 -18.69 -15.00 -9.58
N LEU A 610 -18.18 -16.17 -9.18
CA LEU A 610 -17.20 -16.30 -8.09
C LEU A 610 -16.32 -17.55 -8.27
N ASN A 611 -15.00 -17.39 -8.24
CA ASN A 611 -14.06 -18.52 -8.25
C ASN A 611 -14.18 -19.40 -6.98
N ASN A 612 -13.93 -20.69 -7.12
CA ASN A 612 -13.96 -21.64 -5.99
C ASN A 612 -12.84 -21.43 -4.94
N ASP A 613 -11.83 -20.59 -5.22
CA ASP A 613 -10.73 -20.25 -4.29
C ASP A 613 -10.80 -18.80 -3.77
N SER A 614 -11.99 -18.19 -3.81
CA SER A 614 -12.26 -16.85 -3.28
C SER A 614 -12.98 -16.86 -1.93
N LEU A 615 -12.74 -15.85 -1.08
CA LEU A 615 -13.40 -15.65 0.21
C LEU A 615 -14.10 -14.29 0.24
N VAL A 616 -15.42 -14.29 0.42
CA VAL A 616 -16.26 -13.07 0.39
C VAL A 616 -16.37 -12.44 1.78
N THR A 617 -16.23 -11.11 1.89
CA THR A 617 -16.45 -10.41 3.17
C THR A 617 -17.89 -9.93 3.34
N PRO A 618 -18.37 -9.76 4.59
CA PRO A 618 -19.68 -9.16 4.87
C PRO A 618 -19.85 -7.77 4.22
N GLY A 619 -21.01 -7.53 3.61
CA GLY A 619 -21.32 -6.27 2.92
C GLY A 619 -20.81 -6.17 1.47
N ALA A 620 -20.02 -7.13 0.98
CA ALA A 620 -19.41 -7.03 -0.36
C ALA A 620 -20.45 -7.12 -1.50
N PHE A 621 -21.51 -7.93 -1.35
CA PHE A 621 -22.57 -8.03 -2.37
C PHE A 621 -23.51 -6.84 -2.33
N GLU A 622 -23.80 -6.31 -1.14
CA GLU A 622 -24.59 -5.10 -0.90
C GLU A 622 -23.89 -3.85 -1.46
N ALA A 623 -22.57 -3.76 -1.29
CA ALA A 623 -21.74 -2.72 -1.89
C ALA A 623 -21.75 -2.77 -3.43
N MET A 624 -21.63 -3.96 -4.02
CA MET A 624 -21.69 -4.12 -5.48
C MET A 624 -23.10 -3.87 -6.03
N GLN A 625 -24.16 -4.33 -5.36
CA GLN A 625 -25.54 -4.07 -5.77
C GLN A 625 -25.88 -2.57 -5.67
N HIS A 626 -25.51 -1.90 -4.59
CA HIS A 626 -25.69 -0.46 -4.45
C HIS A 626 -24.99 0.29 -5.58
N ALA A 627 -23.74 -0.04 -5.90
CA ALA A 627 -23.03 0.55 -7.02
C ALA A 627 -23.74 0.28 -8.37
N ALA A 628 -24.20 -0.95 -8.60
CA ALA A 628 -24.86 -1.35 -9.83
C ALA A 628 -26.16 -0.59 -10.14
N TYR A 629 -26.86 -0.12 -9.10
CA TYR A 629 -28.13 0.61 -9.23
C TYR A 629 -28.06 2.12 -8.90
N SER A 630 -26.90 2.63 -8.45
CA SER A 630 -26.68 4.06 -8.18
C SER A 630 -25.70 4.76 -9.13
N LEU A 631 -24.82 4.02 -9.81
CA LEU A 631 -23.86 4.58 -10.77
C LEU A 631 -24.47 4.70 -12.17
N PRO A 632 -24.14 5.78 -12.92
CA PRO A 632 -24.72 6.00 -14.24
C PRO A 632 -24.29 4.90 -15.22
N GLU A 633 -25.22 4.42 -16.04
CA GLU A 633 -24.96 3.51 -17.16
C GLU A 633 -24.19 2.23 -16.75
N CYS A 634 -24.33 1.77 -15.49
CA CYS A 634 -23.58 0.63 -14.99
C CYS A 634 -24.02 -0.70 -15.62
N GLY A 635 -23.08 -1.40 -16.26
CA GLY A 635 -23.27 -2.74 -16.81
C GLY A 635 -22.68 -3.85 -15.94
N LEU A 636 -21.50 -3.61 -15.36
CA LEU A 636 -20.80 -4.58 -14.51
C LEU A 636 -20.19 -3.88 -13.29
N VAL A 637 -20.19 -4.56 -12.14
CA VAL A 637 -19.45 -4.11 -10.94
C VAL A 637 -18.48 -5.20 -10.51
N VAL A 638 -17.28 -4.80 -10.10
CA VAL A 638 -16.26 -5.69 -9.55
C VAL A 638 -15.69 -5.16 -8.22
N PRO A 639 -15.34 -6.06 -7.28
CA PRO A 639 -14.81 -5.69 -5.97
C PRO A 639 -13.30 -5.44 -6.03
N GLN A 640 -12.70 -5.11 -4.89
CA GLN A 640 -11.27 -5.37 -4.69
C GLN A 640 -10.97 -6.87 -4.88
N GLN A 641 -9.99 -7.18 -5.73
CA GLN A 641 -9.39 -8.51 -5.85
C GLN A 641 -8.17 -8.55 -4.92
N VAL A 642 -8.38 -8.86 -3.64
CA VAL A 642 -7.27 -8.83 -2.67
C VAL A 642 -6.48 -10.12 -2.75
N LEU A 643 -5.26 -10.05 -3.30
CA LEU A 643 -4.31 -11.16 -3.21
C LEU A 643 -3.68 -11.20 -1.82
N LEU A 644 -3.25 -12.38 -1.41
CA LEU A 644 -2.55 -12.58 -0.13
C LEU A 644 -1.08 -12.14 -0.22
N GLY A 645 -0.48 -11.86 0.94
CA GLY A 645 0.95 -11.56 1.03
C GLY A 645 1.79 -12.75 0.56
N GLY A 646 2.84 -12.48 -0.22
CA GLY A 646 3.71 -13.48 -0.84
C GLY A 646 3.25 -13.98 -2.22
N THR A 647 2.09 -13.56 -2.74
CA THR A 647 1.62 -13.97 -4.07
C THR A 647 2.49 -13.36 -5.18
N LYS A 648 3.09 -14.23 -6.02
CA LYS A 648 4.13 -13.89 -7.01
C LYS A 648 3.79 -12.72 -7.95
N THR A 649 2.54 -12.61 -8.38
CA THR A 649 2.07 -11.65 -9.39
C THR A 649 1.64 -10.29 -8.83
N LEU A 650 1.68 -10.10 -7.50
CA LEU A 650 1.13 -8.90 -6.86
C LEU A 650 1.78 -7.61 -7.38
N ASN A 651 3.11 -7.59 -7.58
CA ASN A 651 3.81 -6.43 -8.13
C ASN A 651 3.71 -6.26 -9.65
N ASP A 652 3.28 -7.27 -10.42
CA ASP A 652 2.98 -7.11 -11.85
C ASP A 652 1.72 -6.24 -12.04
N HIS A 653 0.76 -6.37 -11.13
CA HIS A 653 -0.46 -5.56 -11.08
C HIS A 653 -0.21 -4.23 -10.36
N VAL A 654 0.44 -4.24 -9.19
CA VAL A 654 0.68 -3.06 -8.34
C VAL A 654 2.17 -2.94 -7.97
N PRO A 655 3.01 -2.32 -8.82
CA PRO A 655 4.47 -2.29 -8.63
C PRO A 655 4.94 -1.62 -7.33
N TYR A 656 4.17 -0.65 -6.82
CA TYR A 656 4.52 0.06 -5.60
C TYR A 656 4.02 -0.64 -4.33
N ALA A 657 3.21 -1.69 -4.42
CA ALA A 657 2.80 -2.45 -3.25
C ALA A 657 3.99 -3.15 -2.58
N ASP A 658 3.94 -3.23 -1.25
CA ASP A 658 4.73 -4.19 -0.50
C ASP A 658 4.05 -5.56 -0.63
N ALA A 659 4.63 -6.42 -1.47
CA ALA A 659 4.07 -7.74 -1.77
C ALA A 659 4.16 -8.74 -0.61
N THR A 660 4.79 -8.40 0.52
CA THR A 660 4.72 -9.24 1.74
C THR A 660 3.35 -9.15 2.43
N TYR A 661 2.54 -8.13 2.09
CA TYR A 661 1.21 -7.90 2.63
C TYR A 661 0.14 -7.92 1.53
N PRO A 662 -1.13 -8.20 1.85
CA PRO A 662 -2.21 -8.20 0.87
C PRO A 662 -2.41 -6.84 0.19
N CYS A 663 -2.91 -6.87 -1.05
CA CYS A 663 -3.29 -5.68 -1.83
C CYS A 663 -4.35 -6.06 -2.88
N ASP A 664 -5.25 -5.12 -3.19
CA ASP A 664 -6.12 -5.21 -4.37
C ASP A 664 -5.30 -5.15 -5.66
N VAL A 665 -5.53 -6.10 -6.56
CA VAL A 665 -4.89 -6.20 -7.89
C VAL A 665 -5.86 -6.02 -9.06
N ASN A 666 -7.11 -5.68 -8.80
CA ASN A 666 -8.11 -5.48 -9.84
C ASN A 666 -7.85 -4.16 -10.60
N ILE A 667 -7.48 -3.09 -9.88
CA ILE A 667 -6.80 -1.93 -10.48
C ILE A 667 -5.38 -2.38 -10.85
N SER A 668 -5.07 -2.51 -12.15
CA SER A 668 -3.88 -3.27 -12.59
C SER A 668 -3.08 -2.58 -13.69
N LYS A 669 -1.76 -2.45 -13.46
CA LYS A 669 -0.77 -2.12 -14.50
C LYS A 669 -0.66 -3.21 -15.57
N HIS A 670 -0.72 -4.49 -15.17
CA HIS A 670 -0.66 -5.63 -16.08
C HIS A 670 -1.83 -5.64 -17.07
N HIS A 671 -3.04 -5.32 -16.61
CA HIS A 671 -4.23 -5.27 -17.47
C HIS A 671 -4.43 -3.93 -18.20
N ALA A 672 -3.71 -2.88 -17.80
CA ALA A 672 -3.87 -1.50 -18.27
C ALA A 672 -5.34 -1.04 -18.30
N ASN A 673 -6.09 -1.37 -17.23
CA ASN A 673 -7.55 -1.43 -17.28
C ASN A 673 -8.29 -0.20 -16.74
N VAL A 674 -7.60 0.84 -16.25
CA VAL A 674 -8.26 2.09 -15.81
C VAL A 674 -8.76 2.87 -17.01
N HIS A 675 -10.05 3.20 -17.08
CA HIS A 675 -10.60 4.02 -18.16
C HIS A 675 -10.41 5.52 -17.91
N TYR A 676 -10.85 5.98 -16.74
CA TYR A 676 -10.85 7.39 -16.36
C TYR A 676 -10.60 7.54 -14.87
N VAL A 677 -9.75 8.51 -14.50
CA VAL A 677 -9.52 8.91 -13.11
C VAL A 677 -10.06 10.33 -12.91
N PRO A 678 -11.00 10.55 -11.97
CA PRO A 678 -11.43 11.89 -11.58
C PRO A 678 -10.25 12.76 -11.12
N LEU A 679 -10.26 14.05 -11.48
CA LEU A 679 -9.19 14.99 -11.10
C LEU A 679 -8.97 15.06 -9.57
N PHE A 680 -10.05 14.91 -8.81
CA PHE A 680 -10.00 14.68 -7.36
C PHE A 680 -10.68 13.35 -7.09
N HIS A 681 -9.96 12.40 -6.47
CA HIS A 681 -10.41 11.02 -6.31
C HIS A 681 -10.37 10.61 -4.84
N ASP A 682 -11.43 9.94 -4.38
CA ASP A 682 -11.58 9.41 -3.01
C ASP A 682 -11.16 7.93 -2.90
N GLY A 683 -10.78 7.33 -4.03
CA GLY A 683 -10.41 5.93 -4.14
C GLY A 683 -11.54 4.93 -4.00
N ARG A 684 -12.81 5.35 -3.96
CA ARG A 684 -13.95 4.44 -3.72
C ARG A 684 -14.45 3.74 -4.97
N THR A 685 -14.61 4.49 -6.04
CA THR A 685 -15.14 4.00 -7.31
C THR A 685 -14.22 4.42 -8.44
N LEU A 686 -14.02 3.53 -9.42
CA LEU A 686 -13.20 3.80 -10.59
C LEU A 686 -13.82 3.15 -11.83
N GLU A 687 -13.90 3.89 -12.93
CA GLU A 687 -14.36 3.33 -14.20
C GLU A 687 -13.20 2.59 -14.89
N ILE A 688 -13.45 1.34 -15.26
CA ILE A 688 -12.45 0.43 -15.83
C ILE A 688 -12.91 -0.13 -17.18
N THR A 689 -11.96 -0.61 -17.98
CA THR A 689 -12.21 -1.16 -19.32
C THR A 689 -12.35 -2.68 -19.35
N PHE A 690 -11.82 -3.36 -18.32
CA PHE A 690 -11.77 -4.82 -18.20
C PHE A 690 -11.49 -5.23 -16.74
N ALA A 691 -12.04 -6.35 -16.30
CA ALA A 691 -11.62 -7.03 -15.08
C ALA A 691 -11.65 -8.55 -15.30
N PRO A 692 -10.73 -9.33 -14.69
CA PRO A 692 -10.80 -10.79 -14.74
C PRO A 692 -12.01 -11.27 -13.94
N PHE A 693 -12.77 -12.24 -14.46
CA PHE A 693 -14.00 -12.72 -13.82
C PHE A 693 -13.75 -13.71 -12.65
N PHE A 694 -12.78 -13.40 -11.78
CA PHE A 694 -12.63 -14.09 -10.50
C PHE A 694 -13.83 -13.82 -9.58
N CYS A 695 -14.36 -12.59 -9.64
CA CYS A 695 -15.67 -12.22 -9.16
C CYS A 695 -16.18 -11.00 -9.94
N VAL A 696 -17.44 -11.06 -10.40
CA VAL A 696 -18.13 -9.95 -11.05
C VAL A 696 -19.62 -10.01 -10.75
N TYR A 697 -20.21 -8.85 -10.47
CA TYR A 697 -21.64 -8.64 -10.30
C TYR A 697 -22.25 -8.18 -11.64
N ILE A 698 -23.27 -8.92 -12.10
CA ILE A 698 -23.97 -8.70 -13.37
C ILE A 698 -25.47 -8.51 -13.07
N PRO A 699 -26.00 -7.28 -13.18
CA PRO A 699 -27.43 -7.02 -13.01
C PRO A 699 -28.25 -7.84 -14.01
N ARG A 700 -29.39 -8.39 -13.58
CA ARG A 700 -30.17 -9.33 -14.40
C ARG A 700 -30.66 -8.74 -15.72
N HIS A 701 -30.87 -7.42 -15.79
CA HIS A 701 -31.22 -6.74 -17.04
C HIS A 701 -30.04 -6.74 -18.03
N VAL A 702 -28.82 -6.44 -17.57
CA VAL A 702 -27.60 -6.47 -18.39
C VAL A 702 -27.34 -7.86 -18.95
N TYR A 703 -27.48 -8.92 -18.14
CA TYR A 703 -27.38 -10.30 -18.64
C TYR A 703 -28.42 -10.62 -19.73
N ARG A 704 -29.66 -10.13 -19.61
CA ARG A 704 -30.71 -10.35 -20.62
C ARG A 704 -30.45 -9.62 -21.94
N GLU A 705 -29.61 -8.60 -21.94
CA GLU A 705 -29.24 -7.83 -23.14
C GLU A 705 -27.89 -8.26 -23.74
N ALA A 706 -26.91 -8.60 -22.90
CA ALA A 706 -25.60 -9.12 -23.31
C ALA A 706 -25.65 -10.59 -23.74
N GLY A 707 -26.55 -11.38 -23.15
CA GLY A 707 -26.62 -12.83 -23.32
C GLY A 707 -25.61 -13.60 -22.47
N ASP A 708 -25.32 -14.82 -22.89
CA ASP A 708 -24.32 -15.70 -22.27
C ASP A 708 -22.88 -15.24 -22.54
N LEU A 709 -21.93 -15.71 -21.72
CA LEU A 709 -20.52 -15.53 -22.01
C LEU A 709 -20.11 -16.40 -23.21
N ASP A 710 -19.21 -15.91 -24.07
CA ASP A 710 -18.78 -16.61 -25.28
C ASP A 710 -17.95 -17.88 -24.96
N ALA A 711 -18.63 -19.01 -24.76
CA ALA A 711 -17.99 -20.31 -24.56
C ALA A 711 -17.39 -20.90 -25.85
N GLN A 712 -17.81 -20.42 -27.02
CA GLN A 712 -17.42 -20.96 -28.32
C GLN A 712 -16.01 -20.51 -28.70
N TYR A 713 -15.78 -19.20 -28.79
CA TYR A 713 -14.50 -18.59 -29.14
C TYR A 713 -13.72 -18.13 -27.89
N GLY A 714 -14.39 -17.99 -26.74
CA GLY A 714 -13.84 -17.59 -25.45
C GLY A 714 -13.79 -18.70 -24.39
N ARG A 715 -13.40 -19.93 -24.74
CA ARG A 715 -13.43 -21.13 -23.85
C ARG A 715 -12.95 -20.90 -22.39
N HIS A 716 -11.86 -20.16 -22.18
CA HIS A 716 -11.31 -19.78 -20.86
C HIS A 716 -11.08 -18.26 -20.78
N TYR A 717 -9.83 -17.81 -20.54
CA TYR A 717 -9.42 -16.41 -20.26
C TYR A 717 -9.52 -15.44 -21.45
N ARG A 718 -10.53 -15.61 -22.30
CA ARG A 718 -10.97 -14.64 -23.30
C ARG A 718 -12.43 -14.23 -23.10
N SER A 719 -13.27 -15.03 -22.43
CA SER A 719 -14.70 -14.73 -22.29
C SER A 719 -14.97 -13.53 -21.40
N ASP A 720 -14.22 -13.38 -20.31
CA ASP A 720 -14.25 -12.19 -19.45
C ASP A 720 -13.93 -10.91 -20.24
N ARG A 721 -12.91 -10.96 -21.09
CA ARG A 721 -12.55 -9.85 -21.98
C ARG A 721 -13.64 -9.57 -23.02
N ILE A 722 -14.12 -10.60 -23.71
CA ILE A 722 -15.18 -10.50 -24.71
C ILE A 722 -16.46 -9.94 -24.07
N TYR A 723 -16.84 -10.39 -22.87
CA TYR A 723 -18.04 -9.92 -22.17
C TYR A 723 -17.90 -8.47 -21.68
N CYS A 724 -16.71 -8.08 -21.21
CA CYS A 724 -16.40 -6.66 -20.93
C CYS A 724 -16.56 -5.80 -22.19
N ASP A 725 -16.10 -6.28 -23.35
CA ASP A 725 -16.22 -5.55 -24.62
C ASP A 725 -17.66 -5.58 -25.18
N VAL A 726 -18.45 -6.63 -24.97
CA VAL A 726 -19.91 -6.67 -25.27
C VAL A 726 -20.65 -5.61 -24.47
N VAL A 727 -20.48 -5.60 -23.14
CA VAL A 727 -21.12 -4.62 -22.24
C VAL A 727 -20.72 -3.19 -22.62
N ARG A 728 -19.43 -2.93 -22.88
CA ARG A 728 -18.92 -1.58 -23.15
C ARG A 728 -19.14 -1.07 -24.57
N HIS A 729 -19.09 -1.94 -25.58
CA HIS A 729 -19.11 -1.53 -26.98
C HIS A 729 -20.36 -1.94 -27.77
N ILE A 730 -21.15 -2.91 -27.29
CA ILE A 730 -22.46 -3.26 -27.89
C ILE A 730 -23.60 -2.62 -27.08
N LEU A 731 -23.59 -2.73 -25.75
CA LEU A 731 -24.63 -2.13 -24.90
C LEU A 731 -24.35 -0.66 -24.52
N GLY A 732 -23.09 -0.21 -24.63
CA GLY A 732 -22.69 1.16 -24.26
C GLY A 732 -22.63 1.40 -22.74
N LEU A 733 -22.54 0.33 -21.95
CA LEU A 733 -22.57 0.38 -20.48
C LEU A 733 -21.16 0.35 -19.88
N ARG A 734 -21.04 0.82 -18.63
CA ARG A 734 -19.78 1.02 -17.91
C ARG A 734 -19.44 -0.14 -16.98
N ILE A 735 -18.14 -0.35 -16.74
CA ILE A 735 -17.64 -1.30 -15.74
C ILE A 735 -17.04 -0.51 -14.58
N TYR A 736 -17.50 -0.77 -13.36
CA TYR A 736 -17.05 -0.07 -12.16
C TYR A 736 -16.32 -1.00 -11.19
N HIS A 737 -15.11 -0.61 -10.82
CA HIS A 737 -14.44 -1.11 -9.62
C HIS A 737 -14.95 -0.37 -8.40
N VAL A 738 -15.17 -1.10 -7.30
CA VAL A 738 -15.70 -0.57 -6.03
C VAL A 738 -14.86 -1.05 -4.85
N SER A 739 -14.18 -0.11 -4.18
CA SER A 739 -13.31 -0.40 -3.04
C SER A 739 -14.08 -0.85 -1.78
N ASP A 740 -15.34 -0.43 -1.66
CA ASP A 740 -16.20 -0.77 -0.51
C ASP A 740 -16.74 -2.22 -0.59
N ALA A 741 -16.39 -2.98 -1.63
CA ALA A 741 -16.55 -4.43 -1.72
C ALA A 741 -15.17 -5.11 -1.72
N LEU A 742 -14.97 -6.11 -0.85
CA LEU A 742 -13.68 -6.79 -0.69
C LEU A 742 -13.86 -8.31 -0.82
N ILE A 743 -13.09 -8.93 -1.72
CA ILE A 743 -13.02 -10.38 -1.84
C ILE A 743 -11.54 -10.80 -1.90
N TYR A 744 -11.15 -11.75 -1.05
CA TYR A 744 -9.81 -12.33 -1.10
C TYR A 744 -9.77 -13.43 -2.17
N HIS A 745 -8.72 -13.45 -2.99
CA HIS A 745 -8.53 -14.45 -4.04
C HIS A 745 -7.20 -15.18 -3.78
N LYS A 746 -7.26 -16.50 -3.51
CA LYS A 746 -6.07 -17.26 -3.08
C LYS A 746 -5.08 -17.54 -4.21
N LEU A 747 -5.55 -17.69 -5.45
CA LEU A 747 -4.77 -18.06 -6.65
C LEU A 747 -3.97 -19.38 -6.47
N GLN A 748 -4.50 -20.37 -5.75
CA GLN A 748 -3.64 -21.32 -5.05
C GLN A 748 -3.46 -22.74 -5.62
N LYS A 749 -4.39 -23.31 -6.42
CA LYS A 749 -4.33 -24.75 -6.78
C LYS A 749 -4.79 -25.14 -8.18
N SER A 750 -6.00 -24.77 -8.60
CA SER A 750 -6.65 -25.34 -9.80
C SER A 750 -5.84 -25.24 -11.11
N THR A 751 -5.14 -24.13 -11.32
CA THR A 751 -4.27 -23.93 -12.51
C THR A 751 -2.99 -24.77 -12.44
N ASP A 752 -2.38 -24.90 -11.26
CA ASP A 752 -1.14 -25.65 -11.05
C ASP A 752 -1.39 -27.18 -11.07
N GLU A 753 -2.53 -27.66 -10.55
CA GLU A 753 -2.97 -29.05 -10.67
C GLU A 753 -3.24 -29.47 -12.12
N LEU A 754 -3.71 -28.54 -12.96
CA LEU A 754 -3.87 -28.76 -14.40
C LEU A 754 -2.52 -28.78 -15.14
N ALA A 755 -1.54 -27.98 -14.71
CA ALA A 755 -0.19 -28.00 -15.27
C ALA A 755 0.59 -29.30 -14.94
N GLY A 756 0.21 -30.00 -13.86
CA GLY A 756 0.74 -31.32 -13.52
C GLY A 756 0.09 -32.50 -14.27
N LYS A 757 -1.09 -32.30 -14.89
CA LYS A 757 -1.71 -33.25 -15.83
C LYS A 757 -1.09 -33.05 -17.24
N LYS A 758 -1.35 -33.96 -18.19
CA LYS A 758 -0.67 -34.01 -19.50
C LYS A 758 -0.55 -32.62 -20.16
N GLU A 759 0.67 -32.18 -20.47
CA GLU A 759 0.97 -30.87 -21.08
C GLU A 759 0.04 -30.52 -22.25
N SER A 760 -0.30 -31.52 -23.07
CA SER A 760 -1.21 -31.36 -24.22
C SER A 760 -2.58 -30.74 -23.87
N GLU A 761 -3.16 -31.09 -22.72
CA GLU A 761 -4.51 -30.63 -22.34
C GLU A 761 -4.45 -29.21 -21.79
N PHE A 762 -3.51 -28.94 -20.87
CA PHE A 762 -3.20 -27.59 -20.38
C PHE A 762 -2.86 -26.63 -21.54
N ASP A 763 -2.05 -27.06 -22.50
CA ASP A 763 -1.62 -26.23 -23.64
C ASP A 763 -2.74 -25.98 -24.65
N ILE A 764 -3.61 -26.95 -24.92
CA ILE A 764 -4.81 -26.73 -25.75
C ILE A 764 -5.78 -25.78 -25.03
N MET A 765 -5.97 -25.96 -23.73
CA MET A 765 -7.01 -25.31 -22.96
C MET A 765 -6.67 -23.87 -22.55
N PHE A 766 -5.44 -23.63 -22.08
CA PHE A 766 -5.01 -22.33 -21.55
C PHE A 766 -4.02 -21.57 -22.44
N LYS A 767 -3.05 -22.25 -23.07
CA LYS A 767 -2.09 -21.55 -23.96
C LYS A 767 -2.67 -21.26 -25.36
N LYS A 768 -3.52 -22.16 -25.88
CA LYS A 768 -4.16 -22.02 -27.19
C LYS A 768 -5.62 -21.56 -27.12
N ASN A 769 -6.31 -21.78 -26.00
CA ASN A 769 -7.75 -21.50 -25.84
C ASN A 769 -8.59 -22.13 -26.97
N ARG A 770 -8.30 -23.39 -27.34
CA ARG A 770 -9.06 -24.13 -28.36
C ARG A 770 -9.88 -25.26 -27.74
N TRP A 771 -10.96 -25.62 -28.43
CA TRP A 771 -11.72 -26.83 -28.12
C TRP A 771 -11.01 -28.06 -28.70
N ASP A 772 -11.06 -29.18 -27.99
CA ASP A 772 -10.74 -30.46 -28.59
C ASP A 772 -11.82 -30.85 -29.62
N PRO A 773 -11.49 -31.60 -30.70
CA PRO A 773 -12.45 -31.89 -31.76
C PRO A 773 -13.70 -32.64 -31.31
N ALA A 774 -13.63 -33.44 -30.23
CA ALA A 774 -14.75 -34.25 -29.76
C ALA A 774 -15.77 -33.41 -28.99
N ASN A 775 -15.33 -32.60 -28.01
CA ASN A 775 -16.23 -31.68 -27.32
C ASN A 775 -16.72 -30.56 -28.24
N LYS A 776 -15.90 -30.07 -29.18
CA LYS A 776 -16.33 -29.09 -30.20
C LYS A 776 -17.54 -29.60 -30.98
N MET A 777 -17.45 -30.82 -31.52
CA MET A 777 -18.55 -31.46 -32.25
C MET A 777 -19.75 -31.77 -31.34
N ARG A 778 -19.52 -32.07 -30.05
CA ARG A 778 -20.56 -32.35 -29.05
C ARG A 778 -21.36 -31.12 -28.63
N LEU A 779 -20.77 -29.93 -28.73
CA LEU A 779 -21.40 -28.64 -28.41
C LEU A 779 -21.89 -27.87 -29.64
N ASP A 780 -21.77 -28.45 -30.84
CA ASP A 780 -22.05 -27.81 -32.16
C ASP A 780 -21.29 -26.48 -32.38
N PHE A 781 -20.08 -26.39 -31.84
CA PHE A 781 -19.24 -25.20 -31.94
C PHE A 781 -18.41 -25.20 -33.23
N VAL A 782 -18.36 -24.08 -33.95
CA VAL A 782 -17.51 -23.90 -35.13
C VAL A 782 -16.24 -23.12 -34.80
N ASP A 783 -15.14 -23.42 -35.50
CA ASP A 783 -13.88 -22.71 -35.33
C ASP A 783 -13.99 -21.25 -35.80
N ALA A 784 -13.31 -20.34 -35.10
CA ALA A 784 -13.07 -19.00 -35.59
C ALA A 784 -12.09 -19.05 -36.78
N PRO A 785 -12.42 -18.52 -37.98
CA PRO A 785 -11.50 -18.49 -39.12
C PRO A 785 -10.28 -17.58 -38.92
N TRP A 786 -10.19 -16.86 -37.79
CA TRP A 786 -9.06 -16.07 -37.34
C TRP A 786 -8.19 -16.73 -36.25
N ASP A 787 -8.57 -17.89 -35.70
CA ASP A 787 -7.79 -18.63 -34.69
C ASP A 787 -7.05 -19.82 -35.34
N ILE A 788 -6.09 -19.48 -36.21
CA ILE A 788 -5.32 -20.39 -37.08
C ILE A 788 -4.18 -21.07 -36.31
#